data_AF-A0A8S8YBR6-F1
#
_entry.id   AF-A0A8S8YBR6-F1
#
_cell.length_a   1.000
_cell.length_b   1.000
_cell.length_c   1.000
_cell.angle_alpha   90.00
_cell.angle_beta   90.00
_cell.angle_gamma   90.00
#
_symmetry.space_group_name_H-M   'P 1'
#
loop_
_entity.id
_entity.type
_entity.pdbx_description
1 polymer ?
#
loop_
_entity_poly.entity_id
_entity_poly.type
_entity_poly.pdbx_seq_one_letter_code
_entity_poly.pdbx_strand_id
1 'polypeptide(L)'
;MLSRASMLLVLLLLVSAPLSVLAESTVEAPLVVASSTDDAALTEDQRLALAASHWNLMPQASMEAVALMPATGMLHLALGSFDPLLGDGPEVPDAFVRINDAASTGMVMLQLETPDGEVLNRLVKQHDLTVLDVLHDEGWLVRLPASASSSFDELQQEEGVRWVGQHQPGWRVAPVLLTQPASAAALAIIPTPDLGVGGYGVLATDIVRFGAVEASCDAWMCQALVEPTSAANLVRHLARDGRILWTEPTQELRVHNAIAWSIAGVQGVANNATFTLDGSGEMIAVADTGLDQNHPDLSGRVAATNTQFGLDPSPADSNSGHGTHIAISVLGNGSGDADARGVAPAANLVMYALEHDPTGTFGRIGSIYDMLRDAEQMTARISVNAWGLNGNFGQYTADARSVDTFVHDRKDLTPIFSVGDRGTSGPSQVSSPATGKNVIAVGASTTGVAGTPAAGAVVNFSSLGPSLDGRIKPDVVAPGVGICSGLAEEAKNPAGPSCLSGSHAGGNSYYMALSGTSQATAIASGVAGLTREFIREQVGVSSPSSSLVKAALINGARDLGTPDIPNAAEGWGEVNLERTVLPMDGSTPLDTYMDDKKVLSPGFGLLYSFSLDPSHGIDITLAWTDEAGSAIAPQSEARLVNNLDLVLVGPDGTEWLGNDFSQGFTTTGGQADEVNNVERIRVAPGALPAGAADYVVKVLHRGGTQQDFALVMSAVATPTPQPDLAVFDGSILLSSENPLKDDLVSIRLAWVNQGTSTTPSFDIVLEDTTAQTVLATATRPALGPGMIDSYTIFHQFTTTGTHTLRLSVDTGGAVDEMNDAVTGTDNNVWVQDVEVMALGVRVVVANPDGSVPTTSEQRAANAQMVLDVRNDSGIDVPLSILHEGTGNQSVSVSATMVQIPVPGRDDFFLPSPDMWTRTFDQTPTFTLTAQGTQDANKSLNLRLEDIDADLTSDPSNPRYVRAGTYVIEVSARYEFQPTVTHTQRITIEVEQLDQVQVVAAGTSGLQAILANPACFPSRFGTPATPPLSTVWTAFPPSAGR
;
A
#
# COMPACT_ATOMS: atom_id res chain seq x y z
N MET A 1 -35.16 -33.15 50.25
CA MET A 1 -35.88 -33.75 51.40
C MET A 1 -36.10 -32.65 52.43
N LEU A 2 -37.33 -32.41 52.93
CA LEU A 2 -37.67 -31.62 54.15
C LEU A 2 -37.19 -30.13 54.16
N SER A 3 -37.83 -29.12 54.75
CA SER A 3 -39.14 -28.95 55.43
C SER A 3 -39.60 -27.48 55.32
N ARG A 4 -40.88 -27.22 55.60
CA ARG A 4 -41.56 -25.90 55.68
C ARG A 4 -41.10 -25.08 56.90
N ALA A 5 -41.24 -23.73 56.87
CA ALA A 5 -42.31 -22.99 57.58
C ALA A 5 -42.13 -21.45 57.69
N SER A 6 -43.26 -20.73 57.56
CA SER A 6 -43.69 -19.41 58.11
C SER A 6 -42.66 -18.38 58.63
N MET A 7 -42.67 -17.09 58.21
CA MET A 7 -43.74 -16.07 58.20
C MET A 7 -44.21 -15.59 59.60
N LEU A 8 -43.76 -14.40 60.05
CA LEU A 8 -44.55 -13.31 60.66
C LEU A 8 -43.66 -12.14 61.16
N LEU A 9 -43.98 -10.90 60.76
CA LEU A 9 -44.41 -9.85 61.71
C LEU A 9 -45.15 -8.73 60.96
N VAL A 10 -46.16 -8.15 61.61
CA VAL A 10 -47.11 -7.16 61.04
C VAL A 10 -47.30 -6.04 62.06
N LEU A 11 -47.36 -4.78 61.61
CA LEU A 11 -48.28 -3.76 62.13
C LEU A 11 -48.40 -2.64 61.06
N LEU A 12 -49.52 -2.52 60.33
CA LEU A 12 -50.72 -1.71 60.67
C LEU A 12 -50.42 -0.20 60.72
N LEU A 13 -51.10 0.70 59.98
CA LEU A 13 -52.57 0.91 60.00
C LEU A 13 -53.07 1.86 58.87
N LEU A 14 -54.31 1.61 58.38
CA LEU A 14 -55.29 2.57 57.78
C LEU A 14 -55.05 3.09 56.32
N VAL A 15 -56.05 3.24 55.42
CA VAL A 15 -57.47 2.76 55.41
C VAL A 15 -58.11 2.75 54.00
N SER A 16 -59.04 1.79 53.77
CA SER A 16 -60.16 1.71 52.80
C SER A 16 -60.07 2.14 51.32
N ALA A 17 -60.44 1.20 50.43
CA ALA A 17 -61.17 1.43 49.16
C ALA A 17 -62.71 1.50 49.43
N PRO A 18 -63.67 1.56 48.47
CA PRO A 18 -63.59 1.56 46.99
C PRO A 18 -64.61 2.50 46.24
N LEU A 19 -64.71 2.34 44.91
CA LEU A 19 -65.93 2.51 44.06
C LEU A 19 -66.72 3.85 44.08
N SER A 20 -66.85 4.54 42.93
CA SER A 20 -68.00 4.34 42.00
C SER A 20 -68.20 5.43 40.92
N VAL A 21 -68.48 4.96 39.70
CA VAL A 21 -69.43 5.48 38.68
C VAL A 21 -69.18 6.82 37.94
N LEU A 22 -69.23 6.69 36.61
CA LEU A 22 -69.39 7.70 35.55
C LEU A 22 -70.51 8.73 35.77
N ALA A 23 -70.23 10.00 35.43
CA ALA A 23 -71.17 10.89 34.70
C ALA A 23 -70.42 12.11 34.12
N GLU A 24 -70.77 12.52 32.90
CA GLU A 24 -70.15 13.62 32.16
C GLU A 24 -70.69 15.00 32.57
N SER A 25 -69.87 16.06 32.49
CA SER A 25 -70.08 17.23 31.59
C SER A 25 -69.24 18.47 31.99
N THR A 26 -68.35 18.89 31.08
CA THR A 26 -68.18 20.25 30.50
C THR A 26 -68.67 21.48 31.31
N VAL A 27 -68.00 22.65 31.47
CA VAL A 27 -66.91 23.37 30.75
C VAL A 27 -66.21 24.34 31.73
N GLU A 28 -64.87 24.52 31.68
CA GLU A 28 -64.20 25.85 31.73
C GLU A 28 -62.71 25.77 31.28
N ALA A 29 -62.11 26.93 30.96
CA ALA A 29 -61.04 27.06 29.96
C ALA A 29 -59.61 26.62 30.40
N PRO A 30 -58.74 26.20 29.46
CA PRO A 30 -57.39 25.73 29.77
C PRO A 30 -56.42 26.87 30.07
N LEU A 31 -55.52 26.66 31.04
CA LEU A 31 -54.30 27.46 31.13
C LEU A 31 -53.37 27.13 29.95
N VAL A 32 -52.87 28.18 29.30
CA VAL A 32 -51.87 28.08 28.24
C VAL A 32 -50.54 27.64 28.85
N VAL A 33 -50.19 26.36 28.65
CA VAL A 33 -48.78 25.94 28.65
C VAL A 33 -48.21 26.33 27.29
N ALA A 34 -47.14 27.10 27.28
CA ALA A 34 -46.49 27.51 26.04
C ALA A 34 -45.98 26.26 25.31
N SER A 35 -46.34 26.13 24.04
CA SER A 35 -45.76 25.15 23.14
C SER A 35 -44.26 25.44 23.01
N SER A 36 -43.42 24.55 23.55
CA SER A 36 -42.14 24.27 22.91
C SER A 36 -42.45 23.87 21.46
N THR A 37 -41.67 24.40 20.53
CA THR A 37 -41.78 24.07 19.11
C THR A 37 -41.74 22.56 18.91
N ASP A 38 -42.62 22.04 18.05
CA ASP A 38 -42.50 20.68 17.54
C ASP A 38 -41.20 20.59 16.72
N ASP A 39 -40.13 20.06 17.33
CA ASP A 39 -39.03 19.49 16.58
C ASP A 39 -39.54 18.20 15.95
N ALA A 40 -40.12 18.33 14.75
CA ALA A 40 -40.52 17.20 13.95
C ALA A 40 -39.28 16.37 13.61
N ALA A 41 -39.20 15.16 14.17
CA ALA A 41 -38.09 14.25 13.92
C ALA A 41 -37.90 14.04 12.41
N LEU A 42 -36.65 14.20 11.95
CA LEU A 42 -36.29 14.06 10.54
C LEU A 42 -36.70 12.67 10.01
N THR A 43 -37.25 12.63 8.79
CA THR A 43 -37.48 11.36 8.09
C THR A 43 -36.16 10.71 7.69
N GLU A 44 -36.16 9.39 7.41
CA GLU A 44 -34.95 8.66 7.03
C GLU A 44 -34.27 9.27 5.78
N ASP A 45 -35.06 9.67 4.77
CA ASP A 45 -34.56 10.42 3.60
C ASP A 45 -33.86 11.74 3.99
N GLN A 46 -34.43 12.48 4.95
CA GLN A 46 -33.85 13.75 5.43
C GLN A 46 -32.58 13.52 6.25
N ARG A 47 -32.52 12.44 7.03
CA ARG A 47 -31.31 12.02 7.74
C ARG A 47 -30.22 11.58 6.77
N LEU A 48 -30.56 10.85 5.72
CA LEU A 48 -29.63 10.42 4.67
C LEU A 48 -29.10 11.61 3.88
N ALA A 49 -29.96 12.56 3.52
CA ALA A 49 -29.56 13.80 2.86
C ALA A 49 -28.67 14.68 3.77
N LEU A 50 -28.93 14.70 5.08
CA LEU A 50 -28.08 15.37 6.06
C LEU A 50 -26.70 14.71 6.14
N ALA A 51 -26.66 13.37 6.25
CA ALA A 51 -25.42 12.59 6.20
C ALA A 51 -24.60 12.87 4.93
N ALA A 52 -25.25 12.82 3.76
CA ALA A 52 -24.64 13.15 2.49
C ALA A 52 -24.06 14.58 2.46
N SER A 53 -24.75 15.56 3.06
CA SER A 53 -24.29 16.96 3.08
C SER A 53 -23.09 17.25 4.00
N HIS A 54 -22.79 16.34 4.94
CA HIS A 54 -21.63 16.43 5.83
C HIS A 54 -20.42 15.61 5.33
N TRP A 55 -20.59 14.78 4.31
CA TRP A 55 -19.48 14.06 3.68
C TRP A 55 -18.84 14.88 2.57
N ASN A 56 -17.53 15.08 2.71
CA ASN A 56 -16.70 15.90 1.85
C ASN A 56 -15.49 15.09 1.39
N LEU A 57 -14.96 15.40 0.20
CA LEU A 57 -13.61 14.98 -0.15
C LEU A 57 -12.62 15.80 0.69
N MET A 58 -11.48 15.20 1.04
CA MET A 58 -10.34 15.93 1.59
C MET A 58 -9.95 17.08 0.66
N PRO A 59 -9.45 18.21 1.20
CA PRO A 59 -8.87 19.26 0.37
C PRO A 59 -7.67 18.72 -0.42
N GLN A 60 -7.26 19.43 -1.46
CA GLN A 60 -6.00 19.10 -2.13
C GLN A 60 -4.86 19.16 -1.11
N ALA A 61 -4.27 18.01 -0.80
CA ALA A 61 -3.07 17.96 0.02
C ALA A 61 -1.89 18.63 -0.67
N SER A 62 -0.95 19.08 0.15
CA SER A 62 0.39 19.40 -0.29
C SER A 62 1.39 18.30 0.06
N MET A 63 2.61 18.40 -0.45
CA MET A 63 3.63 17.36 -0.34
C MET A 63 4.90 17.88 0.35
N GLU A 64 5.30 17.27 1.45
CA GLU A 64 6.52 17.56 2.23
C GLU A 64 7.55 16.44 2.00
N ALA A 65 8.86 16.75 2.12
CA ALA A 65 9.92 15.75 2.12
C ALA A 65 10.12 15.22 3.56
N VAL A 66 10.16 13.90 3.72
CA VAL A 66 10.16 13.23 5.03
C VAL A 66 11.39 12.34 5.15
N ALA A 67 12.06 12.37 6.31
CA ALA A 67 13.15 11.43 6.58
C ALA A 67 12.63 9.99 6.63
N LEU A 68 13.31 9.06 5.95
CA LEU A 68 13.03 7.63 6.09
C LEU A 68 13.36 7.13 7.50
N MET A 69 12.80 5.99 7.89
CA MET A 69 13.25 5.28 9.11
C MET A 69 14.72 4.88 8.98
N PRO A 70 15.51 4.92 10.07
CA PRO A 70 16.87 4.39 10.07
C PRO A 70 16.87 2.89 9.82
N ALA A 71 17.70 2.45 8.88
CA ALA A 71 17.92 1.03 8.62
C ALA A 71 18.41 0.30 9.88
N THR A 72 17.80 -0.85 10.20
CA THR A 72 18.24 -1.66 11.36
C THR A 72 19.46 -2.50 11.01
N GLY A 73 19.62 -2.84 9.72
CA GLY A 73 20.65 -3.75 9.23
C GLY A 73 20.38 -5.23 9.53
N MET A 74 19.20 -5.59 10.05
CA MET A 74 18.80 -6.97 10.33
C MET A 74 18.09 -7.63 9.14
N LEU A 75 18.22 -8.95 9.00
CA LEU A 75 17.42 -9.77 8.09
C LEU A 75 16.62 -10.78 8.90
N HIS A 76 15.31 -10.88 8.63
CA HIS A 76 14.37 -11.65 9.42
C HIS A 76 13.99 -12.95 8.69
N LEU A 77 14.47 -14.08 9.20
CA LEU A 77 14.15 -15.42 8.71
C LEU A 77 13.50 -16.23 9.83
N ALA A 78 12.57 -17.14 9.52
CA ALA A 78 11.76 -17.86 10.51
C ALA A 78 12.55 -18.71 11.54
N LEU A 79 13.84 -18.93 11.32
CA LEU A 79 14.76 -19.59 12.27
C LEU A 79 15.47 -18.61 13.22
N GLY A 80 15.47 -17.32 12.90
CA GLY A 80 16.11 -16.26 13.67
C GLY A 80 16.53 -15.08 12.79
N SER A 81 16.54 -13.89 13.39
CA SER A 81 16.94 -12.62 12.77
C SER A 81 18.44 -12.40 12.97
N PHE A 82 19.15 -11.81 11.99
CA PHE A 82 20.60 -11.59 12.06
C PHE A 82 21.08 -10.39 11.24
N ASP A 83 22.20 -9.77 11.64
CA ASP A 83 22.92 -8.83 10.77
C ASP A 83 23.90 -9.61 9.88
N PRO A 84 23.73 -9.60 8.54
CA PRO A 84 24.59 -10.34 7.62
C PRO A 84 26.05 -9.86 7.57
N LEU A 85 26.37 -8.65 8.05
CA LEU A 85 27.75 -8.17 8.16
C LEU A 85 28.46 -8.69 9.43
N LEU A 86 27.72 -9.30 10.36
CA LEU A 86 28.23 -9.79 11.65
C LEU A 86 28.18 -11.33 11.78
N GLY A 87 27.44 -12.04 10.93
CA GLY A 87 27.42 -13.51 10.91
C GLY A 87 26.65 -14.13 9.75
N ASP A 88 26.85 -15.44 9.55
CA ASP A 88 26.35 -16.21 8.39
C ASP A 88 24.83 -16.56 8.42
N GLY A 89 24.10 -16.05 9.42
CA GLY A 89 22.67 -16.32 9.63
C GLY A 89 22.34 -17.59 10.44
N PRO A 90 21.04 -17.93 10.56
CA PRO A 90 20.60 -19.04 11.41
C PRO A 90 20.98 -20.40 10.82
N GLU A 91 21.61 -21.25 11.65
CA GLU A 91 22.03 -22.60 11.29
C GLU A 91 20.85 -23.48 10.84
N VAL A 92 21.07 -24.26 9.79
CA VAL A 92 20.13 -25.27 9.27
C VAL A 92 20.79 -26.67 9.28
N PRO A 93 20.05 -27.77 9.49
CA PRO A 93 20.64 -29.10 9.48
C PRO A 93 21.27 -29.45 8.13
N ASP A 94 22.40 -30.17 8.10
CA ASP A 94 23.18 -30.53 6.89
C ASP A 94 22.35 -31.02 5.69
N ALA A 95 21.23 -31.73 5.95
CA ALA A 95 20.32 -32.22 4.91
C ALA A 95 19.65 -31.08 4.09
N PHE A 96 19.62 -29.87 4.63
CA PHE A 96 18.99 -28.66 4.08
C PHE A 96 20.01 -27.56 3.73
N VAL A 97 21.31 -27.86 3.78
CA VAL A 97 22.37 -27.00 3.23
C VAL A 97 22.61 -27.37 1.76
N ARG A 98 22.84 -26.39 0.88
CA ARG A 98 23.44 -26.60 -0.44
C ARG A 98 24.49 -25.53 -0.72
N ILE A 99 25.74 -25.95 -0.88
CA ILE A 99 26.83 -25.08 -1.33
C ILE A 99 26.47 -24.53 -2.71
N ASN A 100 26.52 -23.21 -2.86
CA ASN A 100 26.18 -22.49 -4.08
C ASN A 100 24.74 -22.71 -4.58
N ASP A 101 23.75 -22.56 -3.68
CA ASP A 101 22.33 -22.74 -4.02
C ASP A 101 21.87 -21.79 -5.14
N ALA A 102 22.31 -20.53 -5.06
CA ALA A 102 21.96 -19.48 -6.01
C ALA A 102 22.32 -19.85 -7.46
N ALA A 103 23.40 -20.61 -7.70
CA ALA A 103 23.73 -21.09 -9.05
C ALA A 103 22.77 -22.17 -9.59
N SER A 104 21.88 -22.73 -8.76
CA SER A 104 20.82 -23.67 -9.15
C SER A 104 19.43 -23.05 -9.18
N THR A 105 19.18 -21.98 -8.41
CA THR A 105 17.84 -21.42 -8.17
C THR A 105 17.70 -19.94 -8.52
N GLY A 106 18.81 -19.23 -8.72
CA GLY A 106 18.86 -17.78 -8.85
C GLY A 106 18.54 -17.00 -7.57
N MET A 107 18.16 -17.67 -6.46
CA MET A 107 17.69 -17.00 -5.25
C MET A 107 18.82 -16.39 -4.43
N VAL A 108 18.77 -15.07 -4.26
CA VAL A 108 19.66 -14.30 -3.39
C VAL A 108 18.87 -13.34 -2.52
N MET A 109 19.36 -13.10 -1.31
CA MET A 109 18.85 -12.07 -0.42
C MET A 109 19.66 -10.79 -0.69
N LEU A 110 18.97 -9.67 -0.81
CA LEU A 110 19.50 -8.34 -1.05
C LEU A 110 19.06 -7.46 0.13
N GLN A 111 19.99 -6.73 0.73
CA GLN A 111 19.70 -5.75 1.79
C GLN A 111 20.18 -4.38 1.33
N LEU A 112 19.31 -3.38 1.43
CA LEU A 112 19.63 -1.99 1.11
C LEU A 112 20.25 -1.25 2.30
N GLU A 113 20.83 -0.08 2.05
CA GLU A 113 21.34 0.81 3.10
C GLU A 113 20.25 1.66 3.77
N THR A 114 19.09 1.82 3.11
CA THR A 114 17.92 2.56 3.58
C THR A 114 16.64 1.86 3.10
N PRO A 115 15.48 2.06 3.77
CA PRO A 115 14.21 1.43 3.40
C PRO A 115 13.52 2.13 2.22
N ASP A 116 14.28 2.51 1.19
CA ASP A 116 13.78 3.12 -0.05
C ASP A 116 13.57 2.08 -1.16
N GLY A 117 12.31 1.76 -1.46
CA GLY A 117 11.93 0.88 -2.56
C GLY A 117 12.27 1.41 -3.95
N GLU A 118 12.54 2.71 -4.14
CA GLU A 118 13.00 3.22 -5.44
C GLU A 118 14.44 2.79 -5.76
N VAL A 119 15.29 2.57 -4.74
CA VAL A 119 16.60 1.92 -4.91
C VAL A 119 16.40 0.49 -5.42
N LEU A 120 15.49 -0.29 -4.83
CA LEU A 120 15.15 -1.63 -5.34
C LEU A 120 14.62 -1.56 -6.78
N ASN A 121 13.69 -0.66 -7.07
CA ASN A 121 13.11 -0.49 -8.41
C ASN A 121 14.16 -0.19 -9.48
N ARG A 122 15.19 0.59 -9.12
CA ARG A 122 16.36 0.83 -9.99
C ARG A 122 17.15 -0.46 -10.21
N LEU A 123 17.54 -1.16 -9.14
CA LEU A 123 18.32 -2.41 -9.20
C LEU A 123 17.61 -3.50 -10.00
N VAL A 124 16.30 -3.66 -9.79
CA VAL A 124 15.42 -4.58 -10.52
C VAL A 124 15.47 -4.34 -12.03
N LYS A 125 15.34 -3.08 -12.45
CA LYS A 125 15.39 -2.69 -13.87
C LYS A 125 16.79 -2.79 -14.48
N GLN A 126 17.83 -2.49 -13.69
CA GLN A 126 19.22 -2.46 -14.12
C GLN A 126 19.84 -3.85 -14.28
N HIS A 127 19.45 -4.80 -13.42
CA HIS A 127 20.02 -6.15 -13.35
C HIS A 127 19.05 -7.28 -13.73
N ASP A 128 17.86 -6.95 -14.29
CA ASP A 128 16.80 -7.89 -14.67
C ASP A 128 16.42 -8.86 -13.52
N LEU A 129 16.30 -8.30 -12.31
CA LEU A 129 15.97 -9.07 -11.11
C LEU A 129 14.46 -9.31 -11.03
N THR A 130 14.05 -10.46 -10.50
CA THR A 130 12.64 -10.67 -10.11
C THR A 130 12.51 -10.68 -8.59
N VAL A 131 11.70 -9.78 -8.03
CA VAL A 131 11.38 -9.79 -6.59
C VAL A 131 10.51 -11.01 -6.28
N LEU A 132 10.86 -11.74 -5.21
CA LEU A 132 10.18 -12.96 -4.79
C LEU A 132 9.43 -12.81 -3.45
N ASP A 133 10.03 -12.06 -2.51
CA ASP A 133 9.44 -11.78 -1.19
C ASP A 133 10.11 -10.56 -0.56
N VAL A 134 9.40 -9.85 0.31
CA VAL A 134 9.94 -8.78 1.18
C VAL A 134 10.36 -9.43 2.51
N LEU A 135 11.51 -9.09 3.07
CA LEU A 135 12.04 -9.71 4.29
C LEU A 135 11.96 -8.81 5.53
N HIS A 136 11.33 -7.62 5.40
CA HIS A 136 11.40 -6.51 6.35
C HIS A 136 12.84 -5.94 6.46
N ASP A 137 13.04 -4.84 7.20
CA ASP A 137 14.34 -4.23 7.51
C ASP A 137 15.32 -4.18 6.31
N GLU A 138 14.94 -3.39 5.31
CA GLU A 138 15.68 -3.16 4.06
C GLU A 138 15.92 -4.42 3.20
N GLY A 139 15.41 -5.57 3.63
CA GLY A 139 15.68 -6.90 3.08
C GLY A 139 14.67 -7.36 2.03
N TRP A 140 15.18 -7.97 0.98
CA TRP A 140 14.42 -8.49 -0.15
C TRP A 140 14.97 -9.84 -0.59
N LEU A 141 14.10 -10.79 -0.92
CA LEU A 141 14.47 -12.00 -1.64
C LEU A 141 14.24 -11.78 -3.13
N VAL A 142 15.30 -11.89 -3.93
CA VAL A 142 15.26 -11.65 -5.39
C VAL A 142 15.81 -12.85 -6.17
N ARG A 143 15.48 -12.90 -7.46
CA ARG A 143 15.99 -13.86 -8.43
C ARG A 143 16.95 -13.17 -9.40
N LEU A 144 18.14 -13.73 -9.54
CA LEU A 144 19.09 -13.40 -10.61
C LEU A 144 18.62 -14.01 -11.95
N PRO A 145 18.83 -13.33 -13.08
CA PRO A 145 18.51 -13.86 -14.40
C PRO A 145 19.41 -15.05 -14.76
N ALA A 146 18.90 -15.97 -15.60
CA ALA A 146 19.54 -17.27 -15.85
C ALA A 146 20.94 -17.21 -16.53
N SER A 147 21.33 -16.04 -17.06
CA SER A 147 22.64 -15.78 -17.68
C SER A 147 23.68 -15.16 -16.72
N ALA A 148 23.28 -14.76 -15.52
CA ALA A 148 24.10 -13.97 -14.60
C ALA A 148 25.01 -14.84 -13.71
N SER A 149 26.18 -15.22 -14.22
CA SER A 149 27.25 -15.82 -13.40
C SER A 149 28.16 -14.81 -12.71
N SER A 150 28.04 -13.50 -13.02
CA SER A 150 28.83 -12.41 -12.43
C SER A 150 28.04 -11.48 -11.50
N SER A 151 26.70 -11.50 -11.53
CA SER A 151 25.90 -10.43 -10.93
C SER A 151 25.82 -10.40 -9.41
N PHE A 152 26.38 -11.39 -8.72
CA PHE A 152 26.51 -11.33 -7.25
C PHE A 152 27.53 -10.27 -6.81
N ASP A 153 28.71 -10.27 -7.43
CA ASP A 153 29.76 -9.29 -7.13
C ASP A 153 29.41 -7.90 -7.70
N GLU A 154 28.63 -7.85 -8.79
CA GLU A 154 28.12 -6.60 -9.38
C GLU A 154 27.10 -5.93 -8.46
N LEU A 155 26.06 -6.65 -8.01
CA LEU A 155 25.04 -6.12 -7.08
C LEU A 155 25.63 -5.66 -5.76
N GLN A 156 26.64 -6.36 -5.22
CA GLN A 156 27.30 -5.98 -3.98
C GLN A 156 28.15 -4.69 -4.10
N GLN A 157 28.38 -4.20 -5.33
CA GLN A 157 29.09 -2.95 -5.63
C GLN A 157 28.14 -1.80 -6.03
N GLU A 158 26.83 -2.04 -6.09
CA GLU A 158 25.85 -1.00 -6.42
C GLU A 158 25.64 -0.03 -5.26
N GLU A 159 25.45 1.25 -5.59
CA GLU A 159 25.12 2.30 -4.63
C GLU A 159 23.76 2.02 -3.96
N GLY A 160 23.68 2.17 -2.64
CA GLY A 160 22.51 1.86 -1.83
C GLY A 160 22.33 0.39 -1.45
N VAL A 161 23.26 -0.51 -1.84
CA VAL A 161 23.25 -1.93 -1.42
C VAL A 161 24.19 -2.17 -0.24
N ARG A 162 23.62 -2.53 0.91
CA ARG A 162 24.36 -2.89 2.12
C ARG A 162 24.99 -4.28 2.00
N TRP A 163 24.23 -5.26 1.52
CA TRP A 163 24.68 -6.66 1.47
C TRP A 163 23.91 -7.51 0.46
N VAL A 164 24.58 -8.52 -0.11
CA VAL A 164 23.98 -9.58 -0.93
C VAL A 164 24.42 -10.95 -0.42
N GLY A 165 23.51 -11.93 -0.39
CA GLY A 165 23.77 -13.28 0.13
C GLY A 165 22.97 -14.40 -0.51
N GLN A 166 23.40 -15.65 -0.32
CA GLN A 166 22.68 -16.81 -0.86
C GLN A 166 21.55 -17.26 0.04
N HIS A 167 20.36 -17.51 -0.53
CA HIS A 167 19.22 -18.00 0.23
C HIS A 167 19.20 -19.54 0.33
N GLN A 168 19.54 -20.08 1.50
CA GLN A 168 19.71 -21.52 1.75
C GLN A 168 18.38 -22.32 1.64
N PRO A 169 18.39 -23.60 1.21
CA PRO A 169 17.19 -24.44 1.14
C PRO A 169 16.42 -24.53 2.48
N GLY A 170 17.13 -24.65 3.59
CA GLY A 170 16.52 -24.77 4.92
C GLY A 170 15.77 -23.53 5.38
N TRP A 171 16.02 -22.37 4.77
CA TRP A 171 15.32 -21.11 5.08
C TRP A 171 13.98 -20.97 4.35
N ARG A 172 13.62 -21.90 3.45
CA ARG A 172 12.33 -21.98 2.73
C ARG A 172 11.30 -22.86 3.44
N VAL A 173 11.59 -23.30 4.66
CA VAL A 173 10.83 -24.34 5.37
C VAL A 173 10.64 -23.95 6.83
N ALA A 174 9.40 -24.06 7.31
CA ALA A 174 9.06 -23.81 8.71
C ALA A 174 9.94 -24.63 9.68
N PRO A 175 10.48 -24.03 10.77
CA PRO A 175 11.44 -24.70 11.66
C PRO A 175 11.02 -26.08 12.19
N VAL A 176 9.72 -26.27 12.44
CA VAL A 176 9.14 -27.54 12.90
C VAL A 176 9.29 -28.67 11.85
N LEU A 177 9.26 -28.35 10.56
CA LEU A 177 9.40 -29.33 9.48
C LEU A 177 10.86 -29.76 9.25
N LEU A 178 11.83 -28.94 9.62
CA LEU A 178 13.26 -29.30 9.56
C LEU A 178 13.62 -30.40 10.57
N THR A 179 12.93 -30.43 11.72
CA THR A 179 13.21 -31.37 12.83
C THR A 179 12.16 -32.48 12.98
N GLN A 180 10.89 -32.19 12.65
CA GLN A 180 9.75 -33.10 12.79
C GLN A 180 8.84 -33.04 11.54
N PRO A 181 9.34 -33.35 10.33
CA PRO A 181 8.55 -33.25 9.09
C PRO A 181 7.27 -34.11 9.11
N ALA A 182 7.30 -35.25 9.83
CA ALA A 182 6.16 -36.16 9.98
C ALA A 182 5.10 -35.70 11.00
N SER A 183 5.24 -34.49 11.60
CA SER A 183 4.23 -33.92 12.50
C SER A 183 3.07 -33.23 11.75
N ALA A 184 3.29 -32.83 10.50
CA ALA A 184 2.29 -32.21 9.65
C ALA A 184 1.51 -33.27 8.86
N ALA A 185 0.17 -33.23 8.92
CA ALA A 185 -0.69 -34.04 8.06
C ALA A 185 -0.85 -33.42 6.65
N ALA A 186 -0.77 -32.09 6.56
CA ALA A 186 -0.83 -31.34 5.31
C ALA A 186 0.14 -30.15 5.34
N LEU A 187 0.56 -29.70 4.16
CA LEU A 187 1.44 -28.55 3.97
C LEU A 187 0.74 -27.48 3.12
N ALA A 188 0.92 -26.22 3.51
CA ALA A 188 0.79 -25.09 2.60
C ALA A 188 2.18 -24.74 2.05
N ILE A 189 2.28 -24.55 0.75
CA ILE A 189 3.53 -24.30 0.03
C ILE A 189 3.28 -23.07 -0.85
N ILE A 190 4.09 -22.02 -0.70
CA ILE A 190 3.97 -20.81 -1.51
C ILE A 190 4.89 -20.97 -2.72
N PRO A 191 4.36 -21.01 -3.96
CA PRO A 191 5.19 -21.00 -5.16
C PRO A 191 5.86 -19.62 -5.34
N THR A 192 6.93 -19.55 -6.11
CA THR A 192 7.58 -18.26 -6.42
C THR A 192 6.77 -17.49 -7.48
N PRO A 193 6.65 -16.16 -7.37
CA PRO A 193 5.78 -15.35 -8.25
C PRO A 193 6.26 -15.34 -9.71
N ASP A 194 7.52 -15.68 -9.97
CA ASP A 194 8.12 -15.79 -11.30
C ASP A 194 7.78 -17.12 -12.03
N LEU A 195 7.11 -18.07 -11.36
CA LEU A 195 6.75 -19.35 -11.95
C LEU A 195 5.70 -19.18 -13.06
N GLY A 196 6.14 -19.21 -14.32
CA GLY A 196 5.28 -18.97 -15.48
C GLY A 196 4.04 -19.87 -15.60
N VAL A 197 3.01 -19.35 -16.27
CA VAL A 197 1.70 -19.99 -16.49
C VAL A 197 1.86 -21.41 -17.04
N GLY A 198 1.17 -22.37 -16.40
CA GLY A 198 1.28 -23.80 -16.68
C GLY A 198 2.33 -24.53 -15.83
N GLY A 199 3.26 -23.79 -15.20
CA GLY A 199 4.26 -24.35 -14.27
C GLY A 199 3.63 -24.97 -13.02
N TYR A 200 2.52 -24.42 -12.52
CA TYR A 200 1.84 -24.86 -11.29
C TYR A 200 1.33 -26.31 -11.35
N GLY A 201 0.77 -26.75 -12.49
CA GLY A 201 0.33 -28.14 -12.67
C GLY A 201 1.50 -29.13 -12.73
N VAL A 202 2.65 -28.69 -13.24
CA VAL A 202 3.90 -29.46 -13.21
C VAL A 202 4.44 -29.53 -11.78
N LEU A 203 4.42 -28.40 -11.06
CA LEU A 203 4.83 -28.33 -9.65
C LEU A 203 3.98 -29.26 -8.77
N ALA A 204 2.64 -29.25 -8.88
CA ALA A 204 1.77 -30.18 -8.18
C ALA A 204 2.12 -31.65 -8.48
N THR A 205 2.37 -31.98 -9.76
CA THR A 205 2.80 -33.32 -10.18
C THR A 205 4.15 -33.71 -9.56
N ASP A 206 5.09 -32.77 -9.45
CA ASP A 206 6.40 -32.99 -8.85
C ASP A 206 6.32 -33.12 -7.32
N ILE A 207 5.46 -32.36 -6.64
CA ILE A 207 5.20 -32.48 -5.20
C ILE A 207 4.70 -33.91 -4.86
N VAL A 208 3.80 -34.48 -5.67
CA VAL A 208 3.40 -35.90 -5.53
C VAL A 208 4.58 -36.84 -5.78
N ARG A 209 5.42 -36.60 -6.81
CA ARG A 209 6.64 -37.40 -7.05
C ARG A 209 7.67 -37.30 -5.92
N PHE A 210 7.73 -36.18 -5.21
CA PHE A 210 8.61 -35.98 -4.04
C PHE A 210 8.11 -36.74 -2.80
N GLY A 211 6.82 -37.07 -2.75
CA GLY A 211 6.25 -37.98 -1.75
C GLY A 211 4.92 -37.54 -1.13
N ALA A 212 4.27 -36.48 -1.62
CA ALA A 212 2.91 -36.16 -1.20
C ALA A 212 1.90 -37.20 -1.72
N VAL A 213 0.81 -37.42 -0.98
CA VAL A 213 -0.29 -38.31 -1.38
C VAL A 213 -1.08 -37.68 -2.52
N GLU A 214 -1.41 -36.41 -2.36
CA GLU A 214 -1.97 -35.52 -3.37
C GLU A 214 -1.34 -34.14 -3.23
N ALA A 215 -1.40 -33.35 -4.31
CA ALA A 215 -1.11 -31.93 -4.27
C ALA A 215 -1.97 -31.18 -5.30
N SER A 216 -2.39 -29.98 -4.95
CA SER A 216 -2.98 -29.00 -5.87
C SER A 216 -2.18 -27.69 -5.79
N CYS A 217 -2.15 -26.92 -6.88
CA CYS A 217 -1.39 -25.68 -6.99
C CYS A 217 -2.08 -24.68 -7.91
N ASP A 218 -2.10 -23.42 -7.50
CA ASP A 218 -2.29 -22.26 -8.36
C ASP A 218 -1.08 -21.30 -8.25
N ALA A 219 -1.27 -20.03 -8.61
CA ALA A 219 -0.20 -19.02 -8.62
C ALA A 219 0.19 -18.47 -7.24
N TRP A 220 -0.66 -18.64 -6.22
CA TRP A 220 -0.47 -18.04 -4.90
C TRP A 220 -0.26 -19.10 -3.81
N MET A 221 -0.82 -20.30 -3.98
CA MET A 221 -0.62 -21.39 -3.04
C MET A 221 -0.71 -22.77 -3.68
N CYS A 222 0.11 -23.68 -3.16
CA CYS A 222 -0.04 -25.12 -3.29
C CYS A 222 -0.46 -25.72 -1.94
N GLN A 223 -1.34 -26.72 -1.97
CA GLN A 223 -1.68 -27.56 -0.82
C GLN A 223 -1.26 -29.00 -1.09
N ALA A 224 -0.71 -29.69 -0.09
CA ALA A 224 -0.25 -31.07 -0.24
C ALA A 224 -0.56 -31.93 1.00
N LEU A 225 -1.11 -33.13 0.79
CA LEU A 225 -1.35 -34.11 1.86
C LEU A 225 -0.11 -34.98 2.07
N VAL A 226 0.27 -35.22 3.33
CA VAL A 226 1.55 -35.83 3.70
C VAL A 226 1.38 -37.11 4.50
N GLU A 227 2.06 -38.18 4.06
CA GLU A 227 2.22 -39.40 4.86
C GLU A 227 3.48 -39.31 5.76
N PRO A 228 3.42 -39.76 7.03
CA PRO A 228 4.58 -39.75 7.94
C PRO A 228 5.82 -40.49 7.42
N THR A 229 5.64 -41.46 6.53
CA THR A 229 6.70 -42.28 5.91
C THR A 229 7.47 -41.54 4.81
N SER A 230 6.82 -40.62 4.09
CA SER A 230 7.39 -39.86 2.97
C SER A 230 7.78 -38.43 3.34
N ALA A 231 7.20 -37.87 4.41
CA ALA A 231 7.36 -36.48 4.85
C ALA A 231 8.81 -35.96 4.83
N ALA A 232 9.76 -36.71 5.42
CA ALA A 232 11.18 -36.32 5.46
C ALA A 232 11.87 -36.32 4.07
N ASN A 233 11.32 -37.04 3.09
CA ASN A 233 11.80 -36.99 1.71
C ASN A 233 11.17 -35.82 0.96
N LEU A 234 9.85 -35.64 1.12
CA LEU A 234 9.08 -34.54 0.54
C LEU A 234 9.69 -33.18 0.92
N VAL A 235 9.76 -32.87 2.22
CA VAL A 235 10.25 -31.57 2.73
C VAL A 235 11.67 -31.26 2.25
N ARG A 236 12.55 -32.25 2.10
CA ARG A 236 13.91 -32.06 1.55
C ARG A 236 13.95 -31.75 0.05
N HIS A 237 12.99 -32.23 -0.72
CA HIS A 237 12.86 -31.85 -2.13
C HIS A 237 12.27 -30.44 -2.25
N LEU A 238 11.20 -30.14 -1.50
CA LEU A 238 10.55 -28.82 -1.49
C LEU A 238 11.55 -27.71 -1.17
N ALA A 239 12.35 -27.88 -0.11
CA ALA A 239 13.41 -26.94 0.28
C ALA A 239 14.39 -26.59 -0.86
N ARG A 240 14.71 -27.56 -1.73
CA ARG A 240 15.77 -27.43 -2.75
C ARG A 240 15.25 -26.99 -4.12
N ASP A 241 13.93 -26.97 -4.31
CA ASP A 241 13.29 -26.54 -5.55
C ASP A 241 13.35 -25.01 -5.67
N GLY A 242 13.71 -24.51 -6.85
CA GLY A 242 13.72 -23.07 -7.14
C GLY A 242 12.32 -22.49 -7.37
N ARG A 243 11.29 -23.32 -7.47
CA ARG A 243 9.89 -22.92 -7.70
C ARG A 243 9.11 -22.64 -6.41
N ILE A 244 9.71 -22.85 -5.25
CA ILE A 244 9.07 -22.78 -3.94
C ILE A 244 9.73 -21.67 -3.12
N LEU A 245 8.92 -20.72 -2.67
CA LEU A 245 9.32 -19.65 -1.76
C LEU A 245 9.34 -20.14 -0.32
N TRP A 246 8.24 -20.78 0.11
CA TRP A 246 8.02 -21.17 1.50
C TRP A 246 7.23 -22.47 1.62
N THR A 247 7.38 -23.18 2.74
CA THR A 247 6.64 -24.42 3.07
C THR A 247 6.38 -24.49 4.57
N GLU A 248 5.11 -24.59 4.95
CA GLU A 248 4.66 -24.65 6.35
C GLU A 248 3.58 -25.72 6.59
N PRO A 249 3.42 -26.22 7.84
CA PRO A 249 2.27 -27.04 8.20
C PRO A 249 0.98 -26.24 8.08
N THR A 250 -0.01 -26.78 7.39
CA THR A 250 -1.38 -26.24 7.43
C THR A 250 -2.29 -27.12 8.29
N GLN A 251 -3.48 -26.62 8.59
CA GLN A 251 -4.46 -27.22 9.48
C GLN A 251 -5.80 -27.35 8.78
N GLU A 252 -6.71 -28.15 9.34
CA GLU A 252 -8.09 -28.22 8.84
C GLU A 252 -8.81 -26.87 9.02
N LEU A 253 -9.64 -26.49 8.05
CA LEU A 253 -10.53 -25.34 8.16
C LEU A 253 -11.78 -25.71 8.98
N ARG A 254 -12.32 -24.75 9.73
CA ARG A 254 -13.58 -24.89 10.47
C ARG A 254 -14.37 -23.59 10.47
N VAL A 255 -15.69 -23.71 10.48
CA VAL A 255 -16.63 -22.61 10.77
C VAL A 255 -16.55 -22.19 12.23
N HIS A 256 -16.74 -20.90 12.52
CA HIS A 256 -16.58 -20.33 13.86
C HIS A 256 -17.93 -20.16 14.59
N ASN A 257 -18.44 -21.30 15.10
CA ASN A 257 -19.64 -21.34 15.93
C ASN A 257 -19.34 -21.72 17.39
N ALA A 258 -19.79 -20.88 18.32
CA ALA A 258 -19.72 -21.06 19.76
C ALA A 258 -20.92 -21.88 20.26
N ILE A 259 -20.86 -23.20 20.07
CA ILE A 259 -21.93 -24.19 20.38
C ILE A 259 -22.31 -24.26 21.90
N ALA A 260 -21.70 -23.45 22.77
CA ALA A 260 -21.68 -23.64 24.23
C ALA A 260 -22.63 -22.75 25.07
N TRP A 261 -23.52 -21.94 24.48
CA TRP A 261 -24.47 -21.11 25.25
C TRP A 261 -25.93 -21.31 24.80
N SER A 262 -26.71 -22.04 25.61
CA SER A 262 -28.07 -22.47 25.30
C SER A 262 -29.16 -21.50 25.77
N ILE A 263 -29.11 -20.23 25.36
CA ILE A 263 -30.25 -19.30 25.54
C ILE A 263 -30.46 -18.47 24.27
N ALA A 264 -31.62 -18.67 23.65
CA ALA A 264 -32.08 -17.92 22.48
C ALA A 264 -33.22 -16.97 22.86
N GLY A 265 -33.24 -15.81 22.21
CA GLY A 265 -34.32 -14.84 22.27
C GLY A 265 -34.14 -13.86 21.11
N VAL A 266 -35.25 -13.37 20.55
CA VAL A 266 -35.20 -12.51 19.37
C VAL A 266 -34.76 -11.10 19.78
N GLN A 267 -33.68 -10.64 19.17
CA GLN A 267 -33.47 -9.24 18.88
C GLN A 267 -33.33 -9.16 17.36
N GLY A 268 -34.14 -8.31 16.72
CA GLY A 268 -34.10 -8.21 15.26
C GLY A 268 -32.72 -7.77 14.79
N VAL A 269 -32.32 -8.24 13.61
CA VAL A 269 -31.09 -7.82 12.88
C VAL A 269 -31.26 -6.38 12.31
N ALA A 270 -32.03 -5.56 13.02
CA ALA A 270 -32.22 -4.16 12.74
C ALA A 270 -30.94 -3.41 13.11
N ASN A 271 -30.21 -3.02 12.07
CA ASN A 271 -29.26 -1.93 12.16
C ASN A 271 -29.98 -0.71 12.76
N ASN A 272 -29.51 -0.16 13.88
CA ASN A 272 -30.18 0.96 14.56
C ASN A 272 -30.18 2.27 13.73
N ALA A 273 -29.47 2.27 12.61
CA ALA A 273 -29.32 3.38 11.69
C ALA A 273 -30.59 3.56 10.82
N THR A 274 -31.38 4.59 11.12
CA THR A 274 -32.62 4.93 10.40
C THR A 274 -32.32 5.69 9.09
N PHE A 275 -31.74 4.99 8.12
CA PHE A 275 -31.51 5.47 6.75
C PHE A 275 -32.15 4.51 5.76
N THR A 276 -32.53 5.03 4.58
CA THR A 276 -33.09 4.23 3.48
C THR A 276 -32.04 3.44 2.70
N LEU A 277 -30.95 3.04 3.37
CA LEU A 277 -29.88 2.18 2.83
C LEU A 277 -30.28 0.73 3.07
N ASP A 278 -30.30 -0.09 2.02
CA ASP A 278 -30.70 -1.49 2.09
C ASP A 278 -29.75 -2.45 1.34
N GLY A 279 -28.62 -1.94 0.83
CA GLY A 279 -27.63 -2.69 0.07
C GLY A 279 -27.99 -2.79 -1.41
N SER A 280 -28.87 -1.93 -1.91
CA SER A 280 -29.21 -1.88 -3.32
C SER A 280 -27.97 -1.65 -4.19
N GLY A 281 -27.88 -2.34 -5.32
CA GLY A 281 -26.71 -2.29 -6.21
C GLY A 281 -25.45 -2.99 -5.68
N GLU A 282 -25.43 -3.44 -4.43
CA GLU A 282 -24.31 -4.20 -3.88
C GLU A 282 -24.40 -5.70 -4.22
N MET A 283 -23.24 -6.30 -4.45
CA MET A 283 -23.05 -7.73 -4.68
C MET A 283 -22.11 -8.26 -3.61
N ILE A 284 -22.58 -9.23 -2.84
CA ILE A 284 -21.85 -9.79 -1.71
C ILE A 284 -21.57 -11.26 -1.99
N ALA A 285 -20.30 -11.64 -1.88
CA ALA A 285 -19.90 -13.04 -1.91
C ALA A 285 -19.94 -13.63 -0.49
N VAL A 286 -20.50 -14.83 -0.33
CA VAL A 286 -20.43 -15.61 0.91
C VAL A 286 -19.72 -16.91 0.60
N ALA A 287 -18.63 -17.21 1.29
CA ALA A 287 -17.90 -18.47 1.16
C ALA A 287 -18.06 -19.26 2.46
N ASP A 288 -18.86 -20.33 2.43
CA ASP A 288 -19.31 -21.04 3.63
C ASP A 288 -19.85 -22.46 3.28
N THR A 289 -20.55 -23.16 4.18
CA THR A 289 -20.89 -24.58 4.05
C THR A 289 -21.69 -24.87 2.79
N GLY A 290 -22.79 -24.16 2.58
CA GLY A 290 -23.70 -24.29 1.46
C GLY A 290 -24.84 -23.27 1.53
N LEU A 291 -25.86 -23.41 0.69
CA LEU A 291 -27.01 -22.50 0.66
C LEU A 291 -28.30 -23.23 0.31
N ASP A 292 -29.31 -23.11 1.18
CA ASP A 292 -30.71 -23.38 0.84
C ASP A 292 -31.21 -22.32 -0.15
N GLN A 293 -31.15 -22.67 -1.44
CA GLN A 293 -31.52 -21.77 -2.53
C GLN A 293 -33.03 -21.51 -2.61
N ASN A 294 -33.86 -22.32 -1.93
CA ASN A 294 -35.31 -22.17 -1.91
C ASN A 294 -35.85 -21.56 -0.60
N HIS A 295 -34.97 -21.12 0.30
CA HIS A 295 -35.36 -20.36 1.48
C HIS A 295 -36.12 -19.08 1.06
N PRO A 296 -37.28 -18.77 1.67
CA PRO A 296 -38.13 -17.65 1.24
C PRO A 296 -37.39 -16.30 1.17
N ASP A 297 -36.47 -16.06 2.12
CA ASP A 297 -35.74 -14.80 2.23
C ASP A 297 -34.69 -14.56 1.14
N LEU A 298 -34.32 -15.61 0.38
CA LEU A 298 -33.33 -15.56 -0.69
C LEU A 298 -33.98 -15.48 -2.08
N SER A 299 -35.31 -15.41 -2.16
CA SER A 299 -36.01 -15.32 -3.44
C SER A 299 -35.56 -14.10 -4.26
N GLY A 300 -35.09 -14.36 -5.48
CA GLY A 300 -34.76 -13.33 -6.48
C GLY A 300 -33.41 -12.62 -6.35
N ARG A 301 -32.53 -13.00 -5.40
CA ARG A 301 -31.23 -12.31 -5.15
C ARG A 301 -29.96 -13.16 -5.34
N VAL A 302 -30.11 -14.48 -5.49
CA VAL A 302 -28.97 -15.38 -5.69
C VAL A 302 -28.53 -15.29 -7.15
N ALA A 303 -27.40 -14.63 -7.40
CA ALA A 303 -26.82 -14.46 -8.73
C ALA A 303 -26.10 -15.73 -9.20
N ALA A 304 -25.38 -16.40 -8.30
CA ALA A 304 -24.71 -17.68 -8.56
C ALA A 304 -24.50 -18.49 -7.27
N THR A 305 -24.42 -19.81 -7.41
CA THR A 305 -23.96 -20.74 -6.37
C THR A 305 -22.85 -21.62 -6.96
N ASN A 306 -21.63 -21.39 -6.51
CA ASN A 306 -20.42 -21.97 -7.04
C ASN A 306 -19.91 -23.09 -6.13
N THR A 307 -19.48 -24.20 -6.73
CA THR A 307 -18.92 -25.35 -6.02
C THR A 307 -17.49 -25.68 -6.47
N GLN A 308 -16.90 -24.93 -7.42
CA GLN A 308 -15.57 -25.28 -7.98
C GLN A 308 -14.41 -25.14 -6.98
N PHE A 309 -14.63 -24.45 -5.85
CA PHE A 309 -13.69 -24.31 -4.75
C PHE A 309 -14.03 -25.21 -3.55
N GLY A 310 -15.19 -25.89 -3.57
CA GLY A 310 -15.64 -26.78 -2.52
C GLY A 310 -15.10 -28.20 -2.66
N LEU A 311 -15.31 -29.02 -1.63
CA LEU A 311 -14.84 -30.41 -1.59
C LEU A 311 -15.72 -31.39 -2.38
N ASP A 312 -16.92 -30.98 -2.80
CA ASP A 312 -17.79 -31.73 -3.71
C ASP A 312 -18.57 -30.80 -4.65
N PRO A 313 -19.31 -31.32 -5.66
CA PRO A 313 -20.07 -30.51 -6.61
C PRO A 313 -21.51 -30.22 -6.14
N SER A 314 -21.77 -30.12 -4.84
CA SER A 314 -23.07 -29.80 -4.24
C SER A 314 -23.09 -28.37 -3.68
N PRO A 315 -24.14 -27.58 -3.92
CA PRO A 315 -24.32 -26.27 -3.30
C PRO A 315 -25.16 -26.33 -2.01
N ALA A 316 -25.63 -27.51 -1.60
CA ALA A 316 -26.57 -27.68 -0.50
C ALA A 316 -25.91 -27.47 0.88
N ASP A 317 -26.69 -27.04 1.87
CA ASP A 317 -26.21 -26.81 3.24
C ASP A 317 -26.60 -27.96 4.18
N SER A 318 -26.29 -29.20 3.77
CA SER A 318 -27.02 -30.37 4.25
C SER A 318 -26.58 -30.93 5.61
N ASN A 319 -25.59 -30.33 6.27
CA ASN A 319 -25.24 -30.71 7.64
C ASN A 319 -25.74 -29.69 8.67
N SER A 320 -25.08 -28.53 8.79
CA SER A 320 -25.28 -27.61 9.91
C SER A 320 -26.31 -26.49 9.64
N GLY A 321 -26.52 -26.11 8.38
CA GLY A 321 -27.31 -24.93 8.00
C GLY A 321 -26.55 -23.60 8.20
N HIS A 322 -25.22 -23.63 8.31
CA HIS A 322 -24.42 -22.47 8.70
C HIS A 322 -24.32 -21.42 7.59
N GLY A 323 -23.93 -21.79 6.37
CA GLY A 323 -23.81 -20.85 5.25
C GLY A 323 -25.12 -20.16 4.91
N THR A 324 -26.25 -20.87 5.04
CA THR A 324 -27.61 -20.32 4.94
C THR A 324 -27.91 -19.28 6.02
N HIS A 325 -27.52 -19.57 7.27
CA HIS A 325 -27.66 -18.64 8.40
C HIS A 325 -26.83 -17.36 8.19
N ILE A 326 -25.59 -17.50 7.69
CA ILE A 326 -24.70 -16.38 7.36
C ILE A 326 -25.29 -15.54 6.21
N ALA A 327 -25.66 -16.16 5.09
CA ALA A 327 -26.21 -15.46 3.93
C ALA A 327 -27.49 -14.67 4.27
N ILE A 328 -28.39 -15.24 5.07
CA ILE A 328 -29.65 -14.57 5.46
C ILE A 328 -29.39 -13.47 6.50
N SER A 329 -28.42 -13.64 7.41
CA SER A 329 -28.00 -12.58 8.34
C SER A 329 -27.44 -11.35 7.61
N VAL A 330 -26.73 -11.57 6.49
CA VAL A 330 -26.24 -10.50 5.63
C VAL A 330 -27.36 -9.85 4.83
N LEU A 331 -28.14 -10.62 4.04
CA LEU A 331 -28.97 -10.08 2.95
C LEU A 331 -30.36 -10.73 2.75
N GLY A 332 -30.84 -11.49 3.74
CA GLY A 332 -32.19 -12.05 3.71
C GLY A 332 -33.25 -10.95 3.77
N ASN A 333 -34.26 -10.99 2.90
CA ASN A 333 -35.25 -9.91 2.81
C ASN A 333 -36.39 -9.95 3.85
N GLY A 334 -36.46 -11.00 4.68
CA GLY A 334 -37.52 -11.18 5.68
C GLY A 334 -38.90 -11.51 5.08
N SER A 335 -38.96 -12.20 3.95
CA SER A 335 -40.22 -12.68 3.32
C SER A 335 -40.85 -13.85 4.08
N GLY A 336 -40.06 -14.66 4.80
CA GLY A 336 -40.56 -15.69 5.70
C GLY A 336 -41.02 -15.12 7.04
N ASP A 337 -40.18 -14.28 7.65
CA ASP A 337 -40.48 -13.51 8.86
C ASP A 337 -39.66 -12.19 8.87
N ALA A 338 -40.31 -11.07 9.16
CA ALA A 338 -39.68 -9.74 9.09
C ALA A 338 -38.64 -9.52 10.19
N ASP A 339 -38.76 -10.23 11.32
CA ASP A 339 -37.81 -10.16 12.44
C ASP A 339 -36.46 -10.83 12.12
N ALA A 340 -36.39 -11.64 11.05
CA ALA A 340 -35.19 -12.31 10.54
C ALA A 340 -34.51 -11.58 9.36
N ARG A 341 -35.01 -10.40 8.97
CA ARG A 341 -34.45 -9.63 7.85
C ARG A 341 -32.98 -9.28 8.10
N GLY A 342 -32.11 -9.65 7.17
CA GLY A 342 -30.68 -9.34 7.20
C GLY A 342 -30.38 -7.85 7.09
N VAL A 343 -29.12 -7.49 7.33
CA VAL A 343 -28.67 -6.10 7.41
C VAL A 343 -28.78 -5.35 6.07
N ALA A 344 -28.45 -6.00 4.96
CA ALA A 344 -28.47 -5.46 3.59
C ALA A 344 -29.52 -6.20 2.71
N PRO A 345 -30.84 -6.03 2.99
CA PRO A 345 -31.91 -6.86 2.44
C PRO A 345 -32.26 -6.61 0.96
N ALA A 346 -31.55 -5.75 0.24
CA ALA A 346 -31.64 -5.57 -1.21
C ALA A 346 -30.36 -5.98 -1.97
N ALA A 347 -29.29 -6.36 -1.27
CA ALA A 347 -28.05 -6.85 -1.88
C ALA A 347 -28.25 -8.20 -2.59
N ASN A 348 -27.43 -8.44 -3.62
CA ASN A 348 -27.36 -9.71 -4.34
C ASN A 348 -26.26 -10.62 -3.77
N LEU A 349 -26.45 -11.94 -3.93
CA LEU A 349 -25.59 -12.98 -3.38
C LEU A 349 -24.84 -13.76 -4.47
N VAL A 350 -23.54 -13.94 -4.30
CA VAL A 350 -22.77 -15.03 -4.89
C VAL A 350 -22.35 -15.99 -3.78
N MET A 351 -22.78 -17.25 -3.84
CA MET A 351 -22.38 -18.26 -2.85
C MET A 351 -21.20 -19.08 -3.35
N TYR A 352 -20.26 -19.40 -2.46
CA TYR A 352 -19.27 -20.46 -2.62
C TYR A 352 -19.52 -21.53 -1.55
N ALA A 353 -20.00 -22.71 -1.97
CA ALA A 353 -20.22 -23.84 -1.08
C ALA A 353 -18.91 -24.63 -0.88
N LEU A 354 -18.53 -24.84 0.39
CA LEU A 354 -17.23 -25.37 0.81
C LEU A 354 -17.34 -26.61 1.73
N GLU A 355 -18.56 -27.03 2.12
CA GLU A 355 -18.76 -28.27 2.86
C GLU A 355 -18.79 -29.49 1.93
N HIS A 356 -18.21 -30.61 2.39
CA HIS A 356 -18.43 -31.93 1.80
C HIS A 356 -19.70 -32.55 2.40
N ASP A 357 -20.81 -32.48 1.67
CA ASP A 357 -22.17 -32.89 2.07
C ASP A 357 -22.23 -34.27 2.77
N PRO A 358 -21.52 -35.32 2.29
CA PRO A 358 -21.55 -36.64 2.90
C PRO A 358 -20.85 -36.78 4.26
N THR A 359 -19.94 -35.86 4.62
CA THR A 359 -19.14 -35.97 5.86
C THR A 359 -19.25 -34.77 6.80
N GLY A 360 -19.75 -33.62 6.34
CA GLY A 360 -19.68 -32.36 7.07
C GLY A 360 -18.25 -31.83 7.21
N THR A 361 -17.34 -32.25 6.33
CA THR A 361 -15.96 -31.73 6.31
C THR A 361 -15.97 -30.38 5.63
N PHE A 362 -15.53 -29.33 6.32
CA PHE A 362 -15.37 -28.02 5.73
C PHE A 362 -13.97 -27.88 5.12
N GLY A 363 -13.85 -27.44 3.87
CA GLY A 363 -12.56 -27.28 3.21
C GLY A 363 -12.63 -26.56 1.87
N ARG A 364 -11.47 -26.14 1.37
CA ARG A 364 -11.36 -25.24 0.22
C ARG A 364 -10.25 -25.71 -0.70
N ILE A 365 -10.55 -25.87 -1.99
CA ILE A 365 -9.59 -26.21 -3.05
C ILE A 365 -8.95 -24.94 -3.60
N GLY A 366 -7.64 -24.97 -3.90
CA GLY A 366 -6.87 -23.83 -4.45
C GLY A 366 -6.42 -22.81 -3.40
N SER A 367 -6.27 -21.54 -3.80
CA SER A 367 -5.96 -20.38 -2.94
C SER A 367 -7.18 -19.49 -2.69
N ILE A 368 -7.11 -18.65 -1.65
CA ILE A 368 -8.17 -17.67 -1.38
C ILE A 368 -8.17 -16.59 -2.45
N TYR A 369 -6.99 -16.20 -2.95
CA TYR A 369 -6.87 -15.27 -4.08
C TYR A 369 -7.75 -15.69 -5.26
N ASP A 370 -7.68 -16.96 -5.68
CA ASP A 370 -8.43 -17.43 -6.85
C ASP A 370 -9.95 -17.40 -6.63
N MET A 371 -10.40 -17.72 -5.41
CA MET A 371 -11.80 -17.65 -5.01
C MET A 371 -12.32 -16.20 -4.94
N LEU A 372 -11.53 -15.28 -4.37
CA LEU A 372 -11.88 -13.86 -4.31
C LEU A 372 -11.82 -13.19 -5.69
N ARG A 373 -10.94 -13.65 -6.58
CA ARG A 373 -10.89 -13.21 -7.98
C ARG A 373 -12.14 -13.65 -8.75
N ASP A 374 -12.59 -14.88 -8.57
CA ASP A 374 -13.86 -15.36 -9.15
C ASP A 374 -15.03 -14.51 -8.63
N ALA A 375 -15.07 -14.22 -7.32
CA ALA A 375 -16.08 -13.38 -6.70
C ALA A 375 -16.10 -11.95 -7.26
N GLU A 376 -14.93 -11.32 -7.39
CA GLU A 376 -14.77 -9.98 -7.95
C GLU A 376 -15.21 -9.91 -9.41
N GLN A 377 -14.91 -10.95 -10.20
CA GLN A 377 -15.37 -11.11 -11.59
C GLN A 377 -16.89 -11.32 -11.69
N MET A 378 -17.51 -11.94 -10.68
CA MET A 378 -18.97 -11.97 -10.50
C MET A 378 -19.53 -10.68 -9.89
N THR A 379 -18.77 -9.57 -9.96
CA THR A 379 -19.09 -8.23 -9.48
C THR A 379 -19.16 -8.05 -7.96
N ALA A 380 -18.84 -9.07 -7.17
CA ALA A 380 -18.83 -8.95 -5.72
C ALA A 380 -17.81 -7.90 -5.24
N ARG A 381 -18.17 -7.13 -4.21
CA ARG A 381 -17.32 -6.09 -3.61
C ARG A 381 -17.17 -6.21 -2.10
N ILE A 382 -18.00 -7.04 -1.46
CA ILE A 382 -17.78 -7.55 -0.10
C ILE A 382 -17.65 -9.08 -0.20
N SER A 383 -16.74 -9.69 0.57
CA SER A 383 -16.63 -11.14 0.71
C SER A 383 -16.70 -11.56 2.18
N VAL A 384 -17.66 -12.41 2.51
CA VAL A 384 -17.97 -12.87 3.87
C VAL A 384 -17.41 -14.27 4.08
N ASN A 385 -16.51 -14.42 5.04
CA ASN A 385 -15.75 -15.65 5.29
C ASN A 385 -15.83 -16.00 6.80
N ALA A 386 -16.85 -16.76 7.18
CA ALA A 386 -17.17 -17.08 8.57
C ALA A 386 -16.48 -18.38 9.06
N TRP A 387 -15.18 -18.50 8.77
CA TRP A 387 -14.35 -19.68 9.02
C TRP A 387 -12.86 -19.31 9.13
N GLY A 388 -12.04 -20.28 9.57
CA GLY A 388 -10.59 -20.15 9.65
C GLY A 388 -9.88 -21.48 9.94
N LEU A 389 -8.54 -21.43 10.04
CA LEU A 389 -7.71 -22.58 10.38
C LEU A 389 -7.90 -22.98 11.85
N ASN A 390 -8.07 -24.28 12.12
CA ASN A 390 -8.12 -24.86 13.47
C ASN A 390 -6.72 -25.06 14.08
N GLY A 391 -5.85 -24.07 13.91
CA GLY A 391 -4.48 -24.07 14.41
C GLY A 391 -3.70 -22.90 13.81
N ASN A 392 -2.39 -22.86 14.05
CA ASN A 392 -1.53 -21.72 13.64
C ASN A 392 -2.10 -20.36 14.09
N PHE A 393 -2.74 -20.32 15.27
CA PHE A 393 -3.41 -19.11 15.77
C PHE A 393 -2.44 -17.95 15.95
N GLY A 394 -2.90 -16.75 15.60
CA GLY A 394 -2.11 -15.52 15.59
C GLY A 394 -1.04 -15.45 14.50
N GLN A 395 -0.78 -16.52 13.73
CA GLN A 395 0.23 -16.53 12.67
C GLN A 395 -0.29 -15.88 11.39
N TYR A 396 0.60 -15.21 10.68
CA TYR A 396 0.43 -14.82 9.30
C TYR A 396 0.84 -16.00 8.40
N THR A 397 -0.15 -16.75 7.92
CA THR A 397 0.07 -17.99 7.14
C THR A 397 -0.03 -17.74 5.63
N ALA A 398 0.24 -18.77 4.82
CA ALA A 398 0.08 -18.72 3.37
C ALA A 398 -1.33 -18.29 2.91
N ASP A 399 -2.39 -18.70 3.61
CA ASP A 399 -3.76 -18.23 3.33
C ASP A 399 -3.90 -16.72 3.63
N ALA A 400 -3.40 -16.23 4.77
CA ALA A 400 -3.45 -14.79 5.10
C ALA A 400 -2.67 -13.95 4.07
N ARG A 401 -1.48 -14.40 3.68
CA ARG A 401 -0.67 -13.79 2.60
C ARG A 401 -1.42 -13.80 1.26
N SER A 402 -2.11 -14.90 0.94
CA SER A 402 -2.92 -15.02 -0.29
C SER A 402 -4.05 -14.00 -0.34
N VAL A 403 -4.69 -13.69 0.79
CA VAL A 403 -5.69 -12.61 0.86
C VAL A 403 -5.05 -11.24 0.72
N ASP A 404 -3.93 -10.98 1.42
CA ASP A 404 -3.27 -9.67 1.35
C ASP A 404 -2.77 -9.35 -0.07
N THR A 405 -2.16 -10.33 -0.77
CA THR A 405 -1.82 -10.20 -2.20
C THR A 405 -3.05 -9.90 -3.05
N PHE A 406 -4.18 -10.59 -2.80
CA PHE A 406 -5.41 -10.33 -3.55
C PHE A 406 -5.93 -8.91 -3.37
N VAL A 407 -6.03 -8.42 -2.15
CA VAL A 407 -6.60 -7.08 -1.88
C VAL A 407 -5.66 -5.99 -2.36
N HIS A 408 -4.34 -6.18 -2.29
CA HIS A 408 -3.36 -5.28 -2.89
C HIS A 408 -3.54 -5.18 -4.42
N ASP A 409 -3.69 -6.32 -5.11
CA ASP A 409 -3.92 -6.37 -6.57
C ASP A 409 -5.31 -5.87 -6.99
N ARG A 410 -6.34 -6.09 -6.15
CA ARG A 410 -7.77 -5.89 -6.45
C ARG A 410 -8.46 -5.10 -5.33
N LYS A 411 -8.00 -3.87 -5.14
CA LYS A 411 -8.35 -2.96 -4.04
C LYS A 411 -9.85 -2.64 -3.87
N ASP A 412 -10.72 -3.01 -4.81
CA ASP A 412 -12.16 -2.73 -4.78
C ASP A 412 -13.02 -3.78 -4.05
N LEU A 413 -12.47 -4.97 -3.72
CA LEU A 413 -13.18 -6.00 -2.96
C LEU A 413 -12.66 -6.07 -1.52
N THR A 414 -13.57 -6.02 -0.54
CA THR A 414 -13.29 -6.09 0.90
C THR A 414 -13.55 -7.49 1.46
N PRO A 415 -12.50 -8.27 1.82
CA PRO A 415 -12.68 -9.55 2.50
C PRO A 415 -12.84 -9.35 4.00
N ILE A 416 -13.85 -10.02 4.56
CA ILE A 416 -14.22 -9.91 5.97
C ILE A 416 -14.22 -11.31 6.58
N PHE A 417 -13.43 -11.50 7.64
CA PHE A 417 -13.14 -12.79 8.25
C PHE A 417 -13.46 -12.80 9.74
N SER A 418 -14.10 -13.86 10.23
CA SER A 418 -14.27 -14.10 11.68
C SER A 418 -12.96 -14.47 12.37
N VAL A 419 -12.66 -13.89 13.53
CA VAL A 419 -11.41 -14.18 14.28
C VAL A 419 -11.38 -15.54 14.99
N GLY A 420 -12.51 -16.23 15.09
CA GLY A 420 -12.62 -17.52 15.77
C GLY A 420 -13.09 -17.43 17.21
N ASP A 421 -13.48 -18.59 17.76
CA ASP A 421 -14.17 -18.68 19.05
C ASP A 421 -13.27 -19.27 20.15
N ARG A 422 -12.04 -18.74 20.28
CA ARG A 422 -11.02 -19.26 21.20
C ARG A 422 -10.58 -18.30 22.31
N GLY A 423 -11.33 -17.24 22.60
CA GLY A 423 -10.98 -16.22 23.60
C GLY A 423 -10.61 -16.76 24.99
N THR A 424 -11.25 -17.84 25.43
CA THR A 424 -10.90 -18.51 26.71
C THR A 424 -9.54 -19.21 26.71
N SER A 425 -8.84 -19.26 25.57
CA SER A 425 -7.49 -19.84 25.45
C SER A 425 -6.38 -18.81 25.72
N GLY A 426 -6.71 -17.51 25.76
CA GLY A 426 -5.75 -16.43 26.00
C GLY A 426 -5.55 -15.48 24.80
N PRO A 427 -4.52 -14.62 24.86
CA PRO A 427 -4.16 -13.70 23.76
C PRO A 427 -3.57 -14.44 22.56
N SER A 428 -3.52 -13.74 21.42
CA SER A 428 -3.00 -14.24 20.13
C SER A 428 -3.66 -15.52 19.63
N GLN A 429 -4.98 -15.58 19.79
CA GLN A 429 -5.83 -16.70 19.43
C GLN A 429 -6.67 -16.49 18.15
N VAL A 430 -6.45 -15.38 17.44
CA VAL A 430 -7.05 -15.06 16.14
C VAL A 430 -6.74 -16.16 15.12
N SER A 431 -7.77 -16.72 14.48
CA SER A 431 -7.62 -17.72 13.42
C SER A 431 -7.23 -17.05 12.09
N SER A 432 -6.15 -17.49 11.46
CA SER A 432 -5.90 -17.17 10.05
C SER A 432 -7.03 -17.73 9.17
N PRO A 433 -7.54 -17.02 8.14
CA PRO A 433 -6.97 -15.84 7.47
C PRO A 433 -7.23 -14.46 8.10
N ALA A 434 -7.96 -14.37 9.23
CA ALA A 434 -8.26 -13.07 9.88
C ALA A 434 -7.00 -12.31 10.37
N THR A 435 -5.85 -12.97 10.41
CA THR A 435 -4.53 -12.39 10.69
C THR A 435 -3.92 -11.62 9.52
N GLY A 436 -4.54 -11.60 8.33
CA GLY A 436 -4.13 -10.73 7.20
C GLY A 436 -4.21 -9.23 7.55
N LYS A 437 -3.41 -8.40 6.91
CA LYS A 437 -3.40 -6.94 7.06
C LYS A 437 -4.59 -6.30 6.35
N ASN A 438 -4.91 -6.78 5.16
CA ASN A 438 -5.83 -6.13 4.22
C ASN A 438 -7.28 -6.60 4.36
N VAL A 439 -7.56 -7.49 5.31
CA VAL A 439 -8.91 -7.94 5.68
C VAL A 439 -9.52 -7.07 6.77
N ILE A 440 -10.84 -7.15 6.92
CA ILE A 440 -11.55 -6.75 8.13
C ILE A 440 -11.77 -8.01 8.98
N ALA A 441 -11.05 -8.13 10.08
CA ALA A 441 -11.16 -9.20 11.05
C ALA A 441 -12.20 -8.83 12.11
N VAL A 442 -13.21 -9.70 12.30
CA VAL A 442 -14.39 -9.40 13.13
C VAL A 442 -14.47 -10.34 14.33
N GLY A 443 -14.52 -9.75 15.53
CA GLY A 443 -14.86 -10.44 16.77
C GLY A 443 -16.32 -10.26 17.17
N ALA A 444 -16.75 -10.96 18.23
CA ALA A 444 -18.14 -11.02 18.67
C ALA A 444 -18.42 -10.20 19.94
N SER A 445 -19.46 -9.39 19.90
CA SER A 445 -20.02 -8.69 21.06
C SER A 445 -21.39 -9.24 21.48
N THR A 446 -21.84 -8.83 22.66
CA THR A 446 -23.12 -9.21 23.26
C THR A 446 -24.28 -8.41 22.67
N THR A 447 -25.39 -9.11 22.44
CA THR A 447 -26.67 -8.53 21.97
C THR A 447 -27.56 -8.01 23.10
N GLY A 448 -27.41 -8.53 24.33
CA GLY A 448 -28.39 -8.27 25.40
C GLY A 448 -29.68 -9.08 25.29
N VAL A 449 -29.69 -10.10 24.41
CA VAL A 449 -30.77 -11.10 24.30
C VAL A 449 -31.12 -11.71 25.67
N ALA A 450 -32.39 -12.00 25.89
CA ALA A 450 -32.90 -12.45 27.19
C ALA A 450 -32.14 -13.67 27.73
N GLY A 451 -31.38 -13.49 28.81
CA GLY A 451 -30.58 -14.52 29.47
C GLY A 451 -29.10 -14.54 29.10
N THR A 452 -28.66 -13.73 28.13
CA THR A 452 -27.25 -13.44 27.86
C THR A 452 -26.82 -12.15 28.60
N PRO A 453 -25.52 -11.81 28.67
CA PRO A 453 -25.07 -10.54 29.22
C PRO A 453 -25.63 -9.36 28.41
N ALA A 454 -25.79 -8.20 29.06
CA ALA A 454 -26.28 -6.97 28.43
C ALA A 454 -25.44 -6.58 27.20
N ALA A 455 -26.06 -5.85 26.26
CA ALA A 455 -25.41 -5.40 25.04
C ALA A 455 -24.20 -4.49 25.31
N GLY A 456 -23.24 -4.49 24.38
CA GLY A 456 -22.09 -3.58 24.43
C GLY A 456 -20.91 -4.06 25.29
N ALA A 457 -20.63 -5.37 25.27
CA ALA A 457 -19.39 -5.96 25.76
C ALA A 457 -18.90 -7.07 24.82
N VAL A 458 -17.59 -7.29 24.73
CA VAL A 458 -17.04 -8.45 23.99
C VAL A 458 -17.42 -9.76 24.68
N VAL A 459 -17.81 -10.77 23.89
CA VAL A 459 -18.15 -12.10 24.45
C VAL A 459 -16.91 -12.94 24.68
N ASN A 460 -16.87 -13.69 25.78
CA ASN A 460 -15.68 -14.42 26.23
C ASN A 460 -15.16 -15.53 25.31
N PHE A 461 -15.96 -15.97 24.33
CA PHE A 461 -15.50 -16.91 23.32
C PHE A 461 -14.77 -16.21 22.16
N SER A 462 -15.00 -14.92 21.90
CA SER A 462 -14.35 -14.20 20.79
C SER A 462 -12.83 -14.29 20.95
N SER A 463 -12.13 -14.80 19.93
CA SER A 463 -10.67 -14.89 19.93
C SER A 463 -10.04 -13.52 20.13
N LEU A 464 -9.03 -13.49 21.00
CA LEU A 464 -8.30 -12.29 21.36
C LEU A 464 -7.04 -12.17 20.52
N GLY A 465 -6.67 -10.96 20.12
CA GLY A 465 -5.36 -10.64 19.58
C GLY A 465 -4.30 -10.40 20.66
N PRO A 466 -3.27 -9.59 20.37
CA PRO A 466 -2.88 -9.19 19.01
C PRO A 466 -2.54 -10.42 18.15
N SER A 467 -2.30 -10.27 16.84
CA SER A 467 -1.57 -11.34 16.12
C SER A 467 -0.17 -11.50 16.70
N LEU A 468 0.54 -12.59 16.37
CA LEU A 468 1.82 -12.90 17.00
C LEU A 468 2.92 -11.87 16.71
N ASP A 469 2.77 -11.12 15.62
CA ASP A 469 3.59 -9.97 15.20
C ASP A 469 3.10 -8.63 15.77
N GLY A 470 2.21 -8.64 16.76
CA GLY A 470 1.81 -7.45 17.52
C GLY A 470 0.65 -6.64 16.93
N ARG A 471 0.23 -6.86 15.68
CA ARG A 471 -0.89 -6.12 15.07
C ARG A 471 -2.20 -6.27 15.82
N ILE A 472 -2.96 -5.19 15.86
CA ILE A 472 -4.28 -5.09 16.50
C ILE A 472 -5.26 -5.96 15.71
N LYS A 473 -5.75 -7.02 16.36
CA LYS A 473 -6.79 -7.92 15.85
C LYS A 473 -7.74 -8.33 17.00
N PRO A 474 -9.07 -8.45 16.79
CA PRO A 474 -9.83 -8.09 15.59
C PRO A 474 -9.63 -6.62 15.19
N ASP A 475 -10.02 -6.24 13.98
CA ASP A 475 -10.07 -4.82 13.60
C ASP A 475 -11.29 -4.15 14.27
N VAL A 476 -12.42 -4.85 14.30
CA VAL A 476 -13.71 -4.41 14.90
C VAL A 476 -14.49 -5.59 15.49
N VAL A 477 -15.52 -5.31 16.27
CA VAL A 477 -16.51 -6.33 16.69
C VAL A 477 -17.91 -6.03 16.18
N ALA A 478 -18.76 -7.06 16.19
CA ALA A 478 -20.18 -6.93 15.92
C ALA A 478 -21.01 -7.89 16.79
N PRO A 479 -22.31 -7.64 16.98
CA PRO A 479 -23.16 -8.52 17.79
C PRO A 479 -23.20 -9.95 17.22
N GLY A 480 -22.76 -10.93 18.02
CA GLY A 480 -22.54 -12.32 17.59
C GLY A 480 -23.16 -13.37 18.52
N VAL A 481 -24.13 -13.00 19.36
CA VAL A 481 -24.71 -13.88 20.39
C VAL A 481 -26.23 -13.99 20.21
N GLY A 482 -26.72 -15.20 19.96
CA GLY A 482 -28.15 -15.50 19.84
C GLY A 482 -28.80 -14.94 18.57
N ILE A 483 -28.02 -14.74 17.49
CA ILE A 483 -28.50 -14.20 16.23
C ILE A 483 -29.47 -15.18 15.57
N CYS A 484 -30.73 -14.76 15.46
CA CYS A 484 -31.79 -15.52 14.80
C CYS A 484 -31.76 -15.24 13.30
N SER A 485 -31.55 -16.28 12.49
CA SER A 485 -31.46 -16.18 11.03
C SER A 485 -31.76 -17.53 10.39
N GLY A 486 -31.61 -17.62 9.07
CA GLY A 486 -32.07 -18.74 8.25
C GLY A 486 -31.56 -20.12 8.69
N LEU A 487 -32.41 -21.13 8.49
CA LEU A 487 -32.10 -22.55 8.62
C LEU A 487 -32.44 -23.23 7.29
N ALA A 488 -31.46 -23.95 6.73
CA ALA A 488 -31.64 -24.72 5.50
C ALA A 488 -32.67 -25.86 5.65
N GLU A 489 -33.50 -26.07 4.63
CA GLU A 489 -34.45 -27.19 4.58
C GLU A 489 -33.73 -28.54 4.75
N GLU A 490 -32.59 -28.71 4.07
CA GLU A 490 -31.81 -29.94 4.01
C GLU A 490 -30.91 -30.22 5.23
N ALA A 491 -30.78 -29.29 6.17
CA ALA A 491 -29.88 -29.42 7.32
C ALA A 491 -30.25 -30.62 8.21
N LYS A 492 -29.39 -31.66 8.20
CA LYS A 492 -29.59 -32.89 8.97
C LYS A 492 -29.30 -32.71 10.47
N ASN A 493 -28.40 -31.80 10.81
CA ASN A 493 -27.93 -31.55 12.17
C ASN A 493 -27.90 -30.04 12.46
N PRO A 494 -29.07 -29.35 12.54
CA PRO A 494 -29.12 -27.91 12.82
C PRO A 494 -28.30 -27.51 14.04
N ALA A 495 -27.40 -26.55 13.88
CA ALA A 495 -26.45 -26.17 14.93
C ALA A 495 -27.09 -25.39 16.10
N GLY A 496 -28.31 -24.88 15.92
CA GLY A 496 -29.03 -24.06 16.90
C GLY A 496 -30.52 -24.41 17.04
N PRO A 497 -31.18 -23.94 18.12
CA PRO A 497 -32.62 -24.10 18.29
C PRO A 497 -33.40 -23.17 17.33
N SER A 498 -34.63 -23.58 16.97
CA SER A 498 -35.56 -22.71 16.26
C SER A 498 -35.87 -21.44 17.06
N CYS A 499 -35.89 -20.29 16.38
CA CYS A 499 -36.06 -18.98 17.03
C CYS A 499 -37.28 -18.16 16.57
N LEU A 500 -37.81 -18.41 15.37
CA LEU A 500 -38.99 -17.74 14.81
C LEU A 500 -40.01 -18.74 14.26
N SER A 501 -41.08 -18.23 13.65
CA SER A 501 -42.18 -19.01 13.09
C SER A 501 -41.95 -19.37 11.61
N GLY A 502 -42.75 -20.30 11.09
CA GLY A 502 -42.60 -20.83 9.73
C GLY A 502 -41.75 -22.09 9.66
N SER A 503 -42.00 -22.90 8.63
CA SER A 503 -41.35 -24.20 8.46
C SER A 503 -41.34 -24.64 7.01
N HIS A 504 -40.24 -25.24 6.61
CA HIS A 504 -40.04 -25.93 5.35
C HIS A 504 -40.99 -27.12 5.16
N ALA A 505 -41.13 -27.62 3.93
CA ALA A 505 -42.00 -28.75 3.63
C ALA A 505 -41.52 -30.05 4.29
N GLY A 506 -40.20 -30.19 4.47
CA GLY A 506 -39.57 -31.25 5.26
C GLY A 506 -39.81 -31.18 6.79
N GLY A 507 -40.36 -30.07 7.29
CA GLY A 507 -40.69 -29.87 8.71
C GLY A 507 -39.61 -29.21 9.57
N ASN A 508 -38.45 -28.90 9.00
CA ASN A 508 -37.47 -28.00 9.62
C ASN A 508 -38.04 -26.58 9.72
N SER A 509 -37.62 -25.81 10.74
CA SER A 509 -37.96 -24.38 10.84
C SER A 509 -37.30 -23.59 9.72
N TYR A 510 -37.87 -22.44 9.35
CA TYR A 510 -37.15 -21.47 8.51
C TYR A 510 -35.99 -20.80 9.26
N TYR A 511 -36.00 -20.77 10.59
CA TYR A 511 -35.07 -19.93 11.35
C TYR A 511 -34.49 -20.63 12.59
N MET A 512 -33.19 -20.46 12.82
CA MET A 512 -32.48 -20.89 14.04
C MET A 512 -31.60 -19.79 14.65
N ALA A 513 -31.36 -19.88 15.96
CA ALA A 513 -30.45 -18.97 16.66
C ALA A 513 -29.05 -19.58 16.80
N LEU A 514 -28.02 -18.87 16.33
CA LEU A 514 -26.61 -19.25 16.48
C LEU A 514 -25.82 -18.19 17.26
N SER A 515 -24.64 -18.56 17.73
CA SER A 515 -23.68 -17.66 18.39
C SER A 515 -22.27 -18.03 17.94
N GLY A 516 -21.42 -17.04 17.73
CA GLY A 516 -20.09 -17.22 17.17
C GLY A 516 -19.56 -15.93 16.56
N THR A 517 -18.24 -15.87 16.36
CA THR A 517 -17.62 -14.83 15.55
C THR A 517 -18.06 -14.92 14.09
N SER A 518 -18.51 -16.09 13.61
CA SER A 518 -19.21 -16.24 12.34
C SER A 518 -20.39 -15.28 12.18
N GLN A 519 -21.31 -15.26 13.14
CA GLN A 519 -22.52 -14.43 13.06
C GLN A 519 -22.16 -12.94 13.18
N ALA A 520 -21.18 -12.59 14.02
CA ALA A 520 -20.66 -11.22 14.08
C ALA A 520 -20.10 -10.76 12.72
N THR A 521 -19.32 -11.62 12.04
CA THR A 521 -18.83 -11.35 10.67
C THR A 521 -19.97 -11.08 9.70
N ALA A 522 -21.06 -11.86 9.74
CA ALA A 522 -22.22 -11.61 8.89
C ALA A 522 -22.85 -10.22 9.11
N ILE A 523 -23.03 -9.81 10.38
CA ILE A 523 -23.56 -8.48 10.72
C ILE A 523 -22.60 -7.37 10.25
N ALA A 524 -21.30 -7.50 10.54
CA ALA A 524 -20.29 -6.53 10.10
C ALA A 524 -20.19 -6.42 8.58
N SER A 525 -20.31 -7.53 7.84
CA SER A 525 -20.31 -7.53 6.37
C SER A 525 -21.55 -6.85 5.78
N GLY A 526 -22.72 -7.02 6.39
CA GLY A 526 -23.90 -6.26 6.02
C GLY A 526 -23.71 -4.75 6.24
N VAL A 527 -23.17 -4.35 7.40
CA VAL A 527 -22.86 -2.94 7.70
C VAL A 527 -21.80 -2.38 6.73
N ALA A 528 -20.80 -3.17 6.35
CA ALA A 528 -19.82 -2.81 5.32
C ALA A 528 -20.46 -2.59 3.94
N GLY A 529 -21.43 -3.44 3.56
CA GLY A 529 -22.22 -3.28 2.33
C GLY A 529 -23.01 -1.96 2.32
N LEU A 530 -23.71 -1.63 3.41
CA LEU A 530 -24.45 -0.37 3.55
C LEU A 530 -23.54 0.86 3.59
N THR A 531 -22.37 0.76 4.22
CA THR A 531 -21.34 1.81 4.20
C THR A 531 -20.84 2.05 2.78
N ARG A 532 -20.61 0.97 2.02
CA ARG A 532 -20.19 1.05 0.61
C ARG A 532 -21.27 1.63 -0.29
N GLU A 533 -22.54 1.25 -0.11
CA GLU A 533 -23.70 1.83 -0.80
C GLU A 533 -23.78 3.34 -0.56
N PHE A 534 -23.70 3.78 0.71
CA PHE A 534 -23.68 5.20 1.08
C PHE A 534 -22.56 5.98 0.37
N ILE A 535 -21.33 5.48 0.45
CA ILE A 535 -20.17 6.14 -0.17
C ILE A 535 -20.34 6.20 -1.71
N ARG A 536 -20.88 5.14 -2.32
CA ARG A 536 -21.09 5.05 -3.78
C ARG A 536 -22.18 5.99 -4.27
N GLU A 537 -23.30 6.09 -3.56
CA GLU A 537 -24.49 6.80 -4.04
C GLU A 537 -24.64 8.22 -3.51
N GLN A 538 -24.27 8.45 -2.25
CA GLN A 538 -24.46 9.73 -1.58
C GLN A 538 -23.20 10.60 -1.63
N VAL A 539 -22.01 10.00 -1.45
CA VAL A 539 -20.72 10.71 -1.53
C VAL A 539 -20.18 10.74 -2.97
N GLY A 540 -20.58 9.79 -3.81
CA GLY A 540 -20.29 9.76 -5.25
C GLY A 540 -18.98 9.06 -5.66
N VAL A 541 -18.32 8.33 -4.74
CA VAL A 541 -17.12 7.54 -5.07
C VAL A 541 -17.55 6.21 -5.68
N SER A 542 -17.50 6.12 -7.00
CA SER A 542 -18.11 5.02 -7.78
C SER A 542 -17.56 3.62 -7.49
N SER A 543 -16.29 3.50 -7.09
CA SER A 543 -15.68 2.26 -6.62
C SER A 543 -14.77 2.56 -5.42
N PRO A 544 -15.32 2.56 -4.20
CA PRO A 544 -14.56 2.75 -2.96
C PRO A 544 -13.57 1.60 -2.76
N SER A 545 -12.36 1.89 -2.31
CA SER A 545 -11.40 0.84 -1.93
C SER A 545 -11.80 0.09 -0.66
N SER A 546 -11.19 -1.08 -0.47
CA SER A 546 -11.24 -1.87 0.75
C SER A 546 -10.66 -1.13 1.95
N SER A 547 -9.57 -0.36 1.76
CA SER A 547 -9.01 0.49 2.81
C SER A 547 -9.96 1.62 3.21
N LEU A 548 -10.68 2.24 2.26
CA LEU A 548 -11.68 3.27 2.58
C LEU A 548 -12.87 2.70 3.36
N VAL A 549 -13.42 1.55 2.93
CA VAL A 549 -14.50 0.88 3.67
C VAL A 549 -14.02 0.49 5.07
N LYS A 550 -12.79 -0.03 5.20
CA LYS A 550 -12.18 -0.37 6.49
C LYS A 550 -11.99 0.86 7.39
N ALA A 551 -11.43 1.95 6.86
CA ALA A 551 -11.22 3.20 7.59
C ALA A 551 -12.54 3.80 8.08
N ALA A 552 -13.56 3.88 7.23
CA ALA A 552 -14.88 4.43 7.59
C ALA A 552 -15.59 3.63 8.70
N LEU A 553 -15.48 2.29 8.67
CA LEU A 553 -16.03 1.42 9.72
C LEU A 553 -15.28 1.58 11.06
N ILE A 554 -13.96 1.72 11.01
CA ILE A 554 -13.11 1.93 12.20
C ILE A 554 -13.33 3.32 12.81
N ASN A 555 -13.43 4.37 11.97
CA ASN A 555 -13.66 5.75 12.43
C ASN A 555 -15.02 5.88 13.17
N GLY A 556 -16.07 5.25 12.62
CA GLY A 556 -17.40 5.22 13.24
C GLY A 556 -17.55 4.26 14.42
N ALA A 557 -16.60 3.33 14.63
CA ALA A 557 -16.72 2.27 15.63
C ALA A 557 -16.94 2.80 17.06
N ARG A 558 -17.75 2.06 17.83
CA ARG A 558 -18.10 2.38 19.21
C ARG A 558 -17.35 1.48 20.18
N ASP A 559 -16.36 2.08 20.82
CA ASP A 559 -15.72 1.68 22.09
C ASP A 559 -16.73 1.06 23.08
N LEU A 560 -16.47 -0.16 23.57
CA LEU A 560 -17.35 -0.95 24.44
C LEU A 560 -16.92 -0.92 25.91
N GLY A 561 -17.90 -0.90 26.81
CA GLY A 561 -17.64 -1.02 28.25
C GLY A 561 -16.89 0.18 28.85
N THR A 562 -15.57 0.09 28.96
CA THR A 562 -14.69 1.13 29.53
C THR A 562 -13.71 1.60 28.46
N PRO A 563 -13.54 2.92 28.24
CA PRO A 563 -12.63 3.43 27.22
C PRO A 563 -11.21 2.88 27.36
N ASP A 564 -10.85 1.93 26.51
CA ASP A 564 -9.52 1.30 26.48
C ASP A 564 -9.11 0.80 25.08
N ILE A 565 -9.82 1.18 24.01
CA ILE A 565 -9.37 0.95 22.63
C ILE A 565 -8.06 1.70 22.31
N PRO A 566 -7.20 1.15 21.40
CA PRO A 566 -7.28 -0.19 20.83
C PRO A 566 -6.97 -1.27 21.87
N ASN A 567 -7.75 -2.34 21.87
CA ASN A 567 -7.52 -3.48 22.75
C ASN A 567 -7.59 -4.83 22.02
N ALA A 568 -7.03 -5.88 22.61
CA ALA A 568 -6.96 -7.22 22.03
C ALA A 568 -8.31 -7.97 21.95
N ALA A 569 -9.39 -7.42 22.52
CA ALA A 569 -10.71 -8.04 22.57
C ALA A 569 -11.67 -7.47 21.52
N GLU A 570 -11.67 -6.15 21.32
CA GLU A 570 -12.55 -5.46 20.35
C GLU A 570 -11.85 -4.75 19.20
N GLY A 571 -10.52 -4.67 19.21
CA GLY A 571 -9.79 -3.85 18.25
C GLY A 571 -10.13 -2.38 18.44
N TRP A 572 -10.75 -1.79 17.43
CA TRP A 572 -11.18 -0.40 17.40
C TRP A 572 -12.63 -0.15 17.85
N GLY A 573 -13.35 -1.20 18.26
CA GLY A 573 -14.70 -1.12 18.82
C GLY A 573 -15.78 -1.81 17.98
N GLU A 574 -17.04 -1.65 18.39
CA GLU A 574 -18.20 -2.23 17.70
C GLU A 574 -18.63 -1.42 16.48
N VAL A 575 -18.85 -2.10 15.34
CA VAL A 575 -19.33 -1.45 14.10
C VAL A 575 -20.65 -0.70 14.33
N ASN A 576 -20.76 0.50 13.77
CA ASN A 576 -21.94 1.36 13.94
C ASN A 576 -22.18 2.20 12.69
N LEU A 577 -23.14 1.80 11.85
CA LEU A 577 -23.42 2.50 10.59
C LEU A 577 -23.78 3.97 10.81
N GLU A 578 -24.58 4.28 11.84
CA GLU A 578 -25.04 5.65 12.11
C GLU A 578 -23.87 6.57 12.44
N ARG A 579 -22.94 6.12 13.28
CA ARG A 579 -21.71 6.86 13.60
C ARG A 579 -20.73 6.92 12.42
N THR A 580 -20.70 5.90 11.55
CA THR A 580 -19.90 5.93 10.32
C THR A 580 -20.44 6.97 9.34
N VAL A 581 -21.74 6.97 9.00
CA VAL A 581 -22.27 7.85 7.95
C VAL A 581 -22.65 9.25 8.44
N LEU A 582 -23.02 9.41 9.71
CA LEU A 582 -23.38 10.69 10.31
C LEU A 582 -22.87 10.78 11.76
N PRO A 583 -21.56 10.97 11.96
CA PRO A 583 -20.99 11.21 13.29
C PRO A 583 -21.59 12.47 13.93
N MET A 584 -21.82 12.42 15.24
CA MET A 584 -22.38 13.52 16.03
C MET A 584 -21.73 13.60 17.41
N ASP A 585 -21.56 14.83 17.91
CA ASP A 585 -21.39 15.12 19.34
C ASP A 585 -22.67 15.76 19.88
N GLY A 586 -23.38 15.04 20.75
CA GLY A 586 -24.69 15.45 21.27
C GLY A 586 -25.73 15.66 20.16
N SER A 587 -25.99 16.93 19.82
CA SER A 587 -26.88 17.34 18.71
C SER A 587 -26.14 18.02 17.56
N THR A 588 -24.81 18.13 17.63
CA THR A 588 -23.95 18.74 16.61
C THR A 588 -23.49 17.65 15.65
N PRO A 589 -23.89 17.67 14.36
CA PRO A 589 -23.28 16.81 13.35
C PRO A 589 -21.83 17.22 13.12
N LEU A 590 -20.96 16.24 12.91
CA LEU A 590 -19.56 16.45 12.53
C LEU A 590 -19.43 16.30 11.01
N ASP A 591 -18.56 17.09 10.40
CA ASP A 591 -18.21 16.95 8.99
C ASP A 591 -17.20 15.80 8.83
N THR A 592 -17.45 14.93 7.85
CA THR A 592 -16.55 13.82 7.50
C THR A 592 -15.80 14.15 6.21
N TYR A 593 -14.47 14.22 6.29
CA TYR A 593 -13.58 14.38 5.15
C TYR A 593 -12.97 13.02 4.80
N MET A 594 -12.89 12.70 3.51
CA MET A 594 -12.35 11.42 3.05
C MET A 594 -11.42 11.56 1.83
N ASP A 595 -10.40 10.72 1.77
CA ASP A 595 -9.61 10.49 0.57
C ASP A 595 -9.48 8.99 0.29
N ASP A 596 -9.37 8.63 -0.99
CA ASP A 596 -9.27 7.26 -1.47
C ASP A 596 -8.21 7.13 -2.58
N LYS A 597 -7.46 6.03 -2.58
CA LYS A 597 -6.45 5.69 -3.59
C LYS A 597 -5.41 6.80 -3.80
N LYS A 598 -5.05 7.53 -2.74
CA LYS A 598 -3.98 8.54 -2.76
C LYS A 598 -2.63 7.84 -2.69
N VAL A 599 -1.88 7.90 -3.78
CA VAL A 599 -0.54 7.32 -3.91
C VAL A 599 0.50 8.24 -3.25
N LEU A 600 1.40 7.65 -2.47
CA LEU A 600 2.54 8.29 -1.86
C LEU A 600 3.78 7.41 -2.08
N SER A 601 4.95 8.02 -2.25
CA SER A 601 6.24 7.32 -2.35
C SER A 601 7.03 7.47 -1.04
N PRO A 602 7.93 6.51 -0.70
CA PRO A 602 8.82 6.63 0.45
C PRO A 602 9.58 7.96 0.47
N GLY A 603 9.76 8.53 1.66
CA GLY A 603 10.47 9.79 1.84
C GLY A 603 9.64 11.04 1.54
N PHE A 604 8.33 10.90 1.33
CA PHE A 604 7.39 12.01 1.15
C PHE A 604 6.21 11.89 2.11
N GLY A 605 5.58 13.03 2.41
CA GLY A 605 4.37 13.13 3.22
C GLY A 605 3.31 13.99 2.53
N LEU A 606 2.04 13.80 2.89
CA LEU A 606 0.92 14.62 2.45
C LEU A 606 0.28 15.38 3.62
N LEU A 607 0.06 16.68 3.45
CA LEU A 607 -0.44 17.59 4.49
C LEU A 607 -1.80 18.17 4.11
N TYR A 608 -2.72 18.19 5.06
CA TYR A 608 -4.08 18.71 4.92
C TYR A 608 -4.33 19.75 6.02
N SER A 609 -4.55 21.01 5.63
CA SER A 609 -4.76 22.13 6.54
C SER A 609 -6.25 22.38 6.79
N PHE A 610 -6.64 22.49 8.06
CA PHE A 610 -8.02 22.73 8.49
C PHE A 610 -8.09 23.76 9.60
N SER A 611 -9.13 24.59 9.58
CA SER A 611 -9.62 25.24 10.79
C SER A 611 -10.54 24.27 11.52
N LEU A 612 -10.12 23.77 12.69
CA LEU A 612 -10.84 22.80 13.51
C LEU A 612 -11.32 23.43 14.82
N ASP A 613 -12.54 23.11 15.27
CA ASP A 613 -12.96 23.29 16.66
C ASP A 613 -12.91 21.94 17.40
N PRO A 614 -11.81 21.64 18.11
CA PRO A 614 -11.59 20.32 18.70
C PRO A 614 -12.49 20.04 19.92
N SER A 615 -13.28 21.02 20.37
CA SER A 615 -14.16 20.84 21.54
C SER A 615 -15.30 19.86 21.33
N HIS A 616 -15.63 19.52 20.07
CA HIS A 616 -16.59 18.47 19.70
C HIS A 616 -15.94 17.10 19.44
N GLY A 617 -14.64 16.97 19.71
CA GLY A 617 -13.84 15.78 19.44
C GLY A 617 -13.32 15.71 18.00
N ILE A 618 -12.37 14.80 17.80
CA ILE A 618 -11.75 14.51 16.49
C ILE A 618 -11.56 13.00 16.41
N ASP A 619 -12.01 12.38 15.32
CA ASP A 619 -11.73 10.99 14.96
C ASP A 619 -11.07 10.98 13.57
N ILE A 620 -9.81 10.53 13.45
CA ILE A 620 -9.09 10.34 12.17
C ILE A 620 -8.64 8.90 12.06
N THR A 621 -8.89 8.25 10.93
CA THR A 621 -8.42 6.89 10.62
C THR A 621 -7.75 6.86 9.25
N LEU A 622 -6.47 6.48 9.23
CA LEU A 622 -5.68 6.12 8.05
C LEU A 622 -5.69 4.60 7.90
N ALA A 623 -5.89 4.10 6.68
CA ALA A 623 -5.74 2.67 6.37
C ALA A 623 -5.22 2.46 4.95
N TRP A 624 -4.42 1.42 4.74
CA TRP A 624 -3.90 1.06 3.43
C TRP A 624 -3.98 -0.45 3.17
N THR A 625 -4.10 -0.80 1.88
CA THR A 625 -3.97 -2.18 1.41
C THR A 625 -2.49 -2.42 1.14
N ASP A 626 -1.78 -2.84 2.18
CA ASP A 626 -0.33 -2.98 2.19
C ASP A 626 0.14 -4.14 1.29
N GLU A 627 1.37 -4.09 0.79
CA GLU A 627 1.97 -5.20 0.03
C GLU A 627 2.05 -6.46 0.90
N ALA A 628 1.94 -7.66 0.32
CA ALA A 628 1.89 -8.88 1.11
C ALA A 628 3.21 -9.11 1.89
N GLY A 629 3.12 -9.11 3.23
CA GLY A 629 4.28 -9.28 4.11
C GLY A 629 5.00 -10.61 3.91
N SER A 630 6.24 -10.67 4.39
CA SER A 630 7.15 -11.81 4.19
C SER A 630 6.47 -13.16 4.39
N ALA A 631 6.69 -14.09 3.46
CA ALA A 631 6.37 -15.49 3.66
C ALA A 631 7.33 -16.17 4.66
N ILE A 632 8.57 -15.67 4.79
CA ILE A 632 9.67 -16.40 5.45
C ILE A 632 10.17 -15.77 6.75
N ALA A 633 9.76 -14.56 7.13
CA ALA A 633 10.13 -13.96 8.41
C ALA A 633 9.45 -14.66 9.63
N PRO A 634 10.03 -14.59 10.86
CA PRO A 634 9.43 -15.16 12.06
C PRO A 634 8.03 -14.65 12.33
N GLN A 635 7.19 -15.48 12.95
CA GLN A 635 5.81 -15.11 13.29
C GLN A 635 5.69 -14.05 14.39
N SER A 636 6.81 -13.60 14.98
CA SER A 636 6.88 -12.51 15.95
C SER A 636 7.33 -11.17 15.36
N GLU A 637 7.79 -11.13 14.10
CA GLU A 637 8.25 -9.90 13.45
C GLU A 637 7.13 -9.29 12.63
N ALA A 638 7.10 -7.96 12.56
CA ALA A 638 6.08 -7.19 11.87
C ALA A 638 5.92 -7.66 10.41
N ARG A 639 4.66 -7.81 9.99
CA ARG A 639 4.35 -8.13 8.58
C ARG A 639 4.18 -6.90 7.71
N LEU A 640 4.30 -5.68 8.28
CA LEU A 640 4.20 -4.42 7.55
C LEU A 640 5.29 -4.34 6.46
N VAL A 641 4.96 -3.79 5.30
CA VAL A 641 5.92 -3.56 4.21
C VAL A 641 6.07 -2.06 3.97
N ASN A 642 4.95 -1.37 3.80
CA ASN A 642 4.92 0.08 3.60
C ASN A 642 4.50 0.75 4.91
N ASN A 643 5.41 1.51 5.54
CA ASN A 643 5.08 2.25 6.76
C ASN A 643 4.59 3.67 6.43
N LEU A 644 3.38 3.98 6.89
CA LEU A 644 2.69 5.26 6.72
C LEU A 644 2.24 5.79 8.10
N ASP A 645 2.88 6.85 8.59
CA ASP A 645 2.52 7.49 9.87
C ASP A 645 1.38 8.51 9.65
N LEU A 646 0.38 8.49 10.54
CA LEU A 646 -0.65 9.51 10.70
C LEU A 646 -0.25 10.46 11.82
N VAL A 647 -0.19 11.76 11.54
CA VAL A 647 0.12 12.79 12.55
C VAL A 647 -0.93 13.89 12.49
N LEU A 648 -1.44 14.31 13.65
CA LEU A 648 -2.20 15.55 13.79
C LEU A 648 -1.30 16.56 14.52
N VAL A 649 -1.14 17.76 13.96
CA VAL A 649 -0.37 18.86 14.54
C VAL A 649 -1.32 20.00 14.92
N GLY A 650 -1.22 20.46 16.15
CA GLY A 650 -1.99 21.58 16.69
C GLY A 650 -1.34 22.96 16.47
N PRO A 651 -2.09 24.05 16.74
CA PRO A 651 -1.63 25.43 16.53
C PRO A 651 -0.47 25.85 17.46
N ASP A 652 -0.16 25.06 18.49
CA ASP A 652 0.99 25.24 19.38
C ASP A 652 2.17 24.31 19.07
N GLY A 653 2.10 23.54 17.98
CA GLY A 653 3.09 22.53 17.59
C GLY A 653 2.97 21.21 18.36
N THR A 654 1.91 20.99 19.15
CA THR A 654 1.65 19.69 19.78
C THR A 654 1.30 18.65 18.72
N GLU A 655 1.97 17.50 18.75
CA GLU A 655 1.70 16.37 17.86
C GLU A 655 0.98 15.23 18.57
N TRP A 656 -0.07 14.72 17.93
CA TRP A 656 -0.71 13.44 18.22
C TRP A 656 -0.31 12.45 17.12
N LEU A 657 0.23 11.30 17.51
CA LEU A 657 0.65 10.25 16.59
C LEU A 657 -0.44 9.19 16.48
N GLY A 658 -0.53 8.53 15.32
CA GLY A 658 -1.39 7.38 15.16
C GLY A 658 -1.06 6.29 16.17
N ASN A 659 -2.10 5.64 16.70
CA ASN A 659 -2.03 4.50 17.61
C ASN A 659 -1.32 4.72 18.98
N ASP A 660 -0.79 5.91 19.29
CA ASP A 660 -0.36 6.30 20.64
C ASP A 660 -1.57 6.54 21.55
N PHE A 661 -2.17 5.49 22.11
CA PHE A 661 -3.42 5.56 22.89
C PHE A 661 -3.23 5.33 24.39
N SER A 662 -4.05 6.05 25.16
CA SER A 662 -4.34 5.73 26.56
C SER A 662 -5.82 5.96 26.86
N GLN A 663 -6.47 4.97 27.49
CA GLN A 663 -7.88 5.06 27.94
C GLN A 663 -8.87 5.43 26.81
N GLY A 664 -8.71 4.83 25.62
CA GLY A 664 -9.62 5.03 24.49
C GLY A 664 -9.36 6.29 23.64
N PHE A 665 -8.34 7.09 23.98
CA PHE A 665 -8.00 8.34 23.31
C PHE A 665 -6.50 8.46 23.03
N THR A 666 -6.13 9.24 22.02
CA THR A 666 -4.73 9.46 21.61
C THR A 666 -4.01 10.42 22.58
N THR A 667 -2.78 10.08 22.92
CA THR A 667 -1.87 10.88 23.75
C THR A 667 -0.86 11.65 22.89
N THR A 668 0.11 12.29 23.55
CA THR A 668 1.11 13.17 22.91
C THR A 668 2.50 12.79 23.42
N GLY A 669 3.48 12.73 22.52
CA GLY A 669 4.87 12.38 22.89
C GLY A 669 5.15 10.88 23.03
N GLY A 670 4.29 10.03 22.47
CA GLY A 670 4.57 8.61 22.24
C GLY A 670 5.57 8.38 21.10
N GLN A 671 5.45 7.24 20.41
CA GLN A 671 6.21 6.89 19.21
C GLN A 671 5.22 6.53 18.07
N ALA A 672 5.67 6.58 16.82
CA ALA A 672 4.87 6.14 15.67
C ALA A 672 4.60 4.62 15.72
N ASP A 673 3.59 4.15 14.99
CA ASP A 673 3.39 2.72 14.77
C ASP A 673 4.35 2.23 13.67
N GLU A 674 4.87 1.02 13.83
CA GLU A 674 5.77 0.38 12.85
C GLU A 674 5.25 -1.02 12.46
N VAL A 675 4.00 -1.33 12.86
CA VAL A 675 3.44 -2.69 12.89
C VAL A 675 2.08 -2.77 12.18
N ASN A 676 1.20 -1.78 12.36
CA ASN A 676 -0.18 -1.80 11.88
C ASN A 676 -0.38 -1.05 10.55
N ASN A 677 -1.11 -1.65 9.60
CA ASN A 677 -1.55 -0.97 8.36
C ASN A 677 -2.85 -0.15 8.53
N VAL A 678 -3.12 0.25 9.76
CA VAL A 678 -4.23 1.11 10.19
C VAL A 678 -3.70 1.95 11.32
N GLU A 679 -3.78 3.27 11.15
CA GLU A 679 -3.50 4.22 12.22
C GLU A 679 -4.72 5.07 12.54
N ARG A 680 -4.96 5.33 13.82
CA ARG A 680 -6.06 6.17 14.29
C ARG A 680 -5.54 7.29 15.19
N ILE A 681 -6.17 8.45 15.11
CA ILE A 681 -6.09 9.52 16.11
C ILE A 681 -7.51 9.77 16.62
N ARG A 682 -7.68 9.87 17.94
CA ARG A 682 -8.97 10.11 18.59
C ARG A 682 -8.84 11.06 19.78
N VAL A 683 -9.42 12.25 19.66
CA VAL A 683 -9.47 13.29 20.70
C VAL A 683 -10.90 13.36 21.25
N ALA A 684 -11.04 13.28 22.58
CA ALA A 684 -12.36 13.33 23.22
C ALA A 684 -13.02 14.72 23.12
N PRO A 685 -14.36 14.81 22.95
CA PRO A 685 -15.09 16.06 23.12
C PRO A 685 -14.77 16.74 24.46
N GLY A 686 -14.49 18.04 24.41
CA GLY A 686 -14.12 18.86 25.55
C GLY A 686 -12.72 18.63 26.13
N ALA A 687 -11.87 17.77 25.54
CA ALA A 687 -10.50 17.57 26.01
C ALA A 687 -9.57 18.74 25.66
N LEU A 688 -9.80 19.39 24.52
CA LEU A 688 -9.06 20.57 24.06
C LEU A 688 -9.93 21.84 24.15
N PRO A 689 -9.32 23.05 24.16
CA PRO A 689 -10.05 24.31 24.25
C PRO A 689 -11.02 24.50 23.07
N ALA A 690 -12.18 25.11 23.35
CA ALA A 690 -13.16 25.43 22.31
C ALA A 690 -12.76 26.66 21.49
N GLY A 691 -13.06 26.59 20.19
CA GLY A 691 -12.81 27.64 19.21
C GLY A 691 -12.01 27.14 18.02
N ALA A 692 -12.38 27.62 16.83
CA ALA A 692 -11.70 27.27 15.59
C ALA A 692 -10.24 27.77 15.62
N ALA A 693 -9.30 26.86 15.37
CA ALA A 693 -7.88 27.14 15.22
C ALA A 693 -7.30 26.30 14.07
N ASP A 694 -6.14 26.67 13.56
CA ASP A 694 -5.51 25.95 12.45
C ASP A 694 -4.78 24.69 12.95
N TYR A 695 -5.07 23.57 12.30
CA TYR A 695 -4.51 22.24 12.54
C TYR A 695 -4.06 21.63 11.22
N VAL A 696 -3.07 20.74 11.29
CA VAL A 696 -2.52 20.03 10.14
C VAL A 696 -2.64 18.53 10.35
N VAL A 697 -3.30 17.84 9.43
CA VAL A 697 -3.24 16.36 9.35
C VAL A 697 -2.13 16.01 8.38
N LYS A 698 -1.18 15.17 8.78
CA LYS A 698 -0.11 14.63 7.93
C LYS A 698 -0.26 13.12 7.75
N VAL A 699 0.06 12.62 6.55
CA VAL A 699 0.28 11.21 6.25
C VAL A 699 1.70 11.07 5.69
N LEU A 700 2.59 10.40 6.40
CA LEU A 700 4.04 10.41 6.17
C LEU A 700 4.55 9.02 5.74
N HIS A 701 5.24 8.89 4.61
CA HIS A 701 5.74 7.60 4.15
C HIS A 701 7.20 7.37 4.58
N ARG A 702 7.39 6.48 5.56
CA ARG A 702 8.66 6.31 6.28
C ARG A 702 9.59 5.23 5.72
N GLY A 703 9.06 4.31 4.93
CA GLY A 703 9.83 3.28 4.24
C GLY A 703 8.92 2.28 3.51
N GLY A 704 9.50 1.52 2.58
CA GLY A 704 8.80 0.52 1.76
C GLY A 704 8.84 0.82 0.26
N THR A 705 7.83 0.37 -0.47
CA THR A 705 7.54 0.66 -1.88
C THR A 705 6.41 1.71 -1.98
N GLN A 706 6.12 2.22 -3.19
CA GLN A 706 5.03 3.17 -3.41
C GLN A 706 3.67 2.58 -2.99
N GLN A 707 2.99 3.25 -2.05
CA GLN A 707 1.73 2.80 -1.46
C GLN A 707 0.58 3.79 -1.72
N ASP A 708 -0.64 3.28 -1.89
CA ASP A 708 -1.85 4.11 -1.78
C ASP A 708 -2.62 3.88 -0.48
N PHE A 709 -3.30 4.91 0.00
CA PHE A 709 -4.07 4.86 1.24
C PHE A 709 -5.48 5.43 1.07
N ALA A 710 -6.29 5.18 2.09
CA ALA A 710 -7.53 5.90 2.36
C ALA A 710 -7.44 6.57 3.73
N LEU A 711 -7.99 7.78 3.84
CA LEU A 711 -8.00 8.58 5.05
C LEU A 711 -9.43 9.04 5.30
N VAL A 712 -9.91 8.92 6.55
CA VAL A 712 -11.23 9.40 6.98
C VAL A 712 -11.06 10.24 8.24
N MET A 713 -11.51 11.48 8.23
CA MET A 713 -11.54 12.37 9.39
C MET A 713 -12.98 12.80 9.68
N SER A 714 -13.39 12.80 10.94
CA SER A 714 -14.68 13.35 11.41
C SER A 714 -14.42 14.37 12.52
N ALA A 715 -14.81 15.63 12.30
CA ALA A 715 -14.62 16.75 13.23
C ALA A 715 -15.56 17.93 12.89
N VAL A 716 -15.64 18.95 13.76
CA VAL A 716 -16.14 20.26 13.33
C VAL A 716 -14.98 21.00 12.65
N ALA A 717 -15.02 21.04 11.32
CA ALA A 717 -13.87 21.40 10.50
C ALA A 717 -14.29 22.23 9.27
N THR A 718 -13.41 23.14 8.85
CA THR A 718 -13.45 23.70 7.49
C THR A 718 -12.04 23.70 6.90
N PRO A 719 -11.82 23.15 5.69
CA PRO A 719 -10.52 23.26 5.04
C PRO A 719 -10.04 24.69 4.95
N THR A 720 -8.76 24.92 5.21
CA THR A 720 -8.11 26.23 5.09
C THR A 720 -7.04 26.16 4.00
N PRO A 721 -7.40 26.39 2.71
CA PRO A 721 -6.43 26.38 1.64
C PRO A 721 -5.40 27.50 1.82
N GLN A 722 -4.16 27.14 2.14
CA GLN A 722 -3.04 28.06 2.32
C GLN A 722 -1.89 27.71 1.36
N PRO A 723 -1.17 28.69 0.81
CA PRO A 723 0.12 28.45 0.17
C PRO A 723 1.18 28.05 1.22
N ASP A 724 2.24 27.37 0.80
CA ASP A 724 3.40 27.06 1.63
C ASP A 724 4.58 26.84 0.69
N LEU A 725 5.44 27.84 0.50
CA LEU A 725 6.65 27.68 -0.28
C LEU A 725 7.68 26.92 0.55
N ALA A 726 8.37 25.97 -0.10
CA ALA A 726 9.43 25.23 0.55
C ALA A 726 10.59 25.01 -0.41
N VAL A 727 11.78 25.01 0.17
CA VAL A 727 12.96 24.40 -0.41
C VAL A 727 13.07 22.92 0.00
N PHE A 728 13.86 22.18 -0.76
CA PHE A 728 14.10 20.74 -0.62
C PHE A 728 15.52 20.40 -1.09
N ASP A 729 15.97 19.15 -0.88
CA ASP A 729 17.30 18.75 -1.34
C ASP A 729 17.46 18.87 -2.87
N GLY A 730 18.57 19.45 -3.32
CA GLY A 730 18.77 19.87 -4.71
C GLY A 730 18.15 21.23 -5.08
N SER A 731 17.66 22.03 -4.12
CA SER A 731 17.19 23.42 -4.37
C SER A 731 18.29 24.39 -4.81
N ILE A 732 19.56 24.02 -4.62
CA ILE A 732 20.71 24.70 -5.24
C ILE A 732 21.47 23.63 -6.04
N LEU A 733 21.60 23.83 -7.34
CA LEU A 733 22.29 22.89 -8.22
C LEU A 733 23.24 23.62 -9.17
N LEU A 734 24.52 23.23 -9.17
CA LEU A 734 25.55 23.83 -10.02
C LEU A 734 25.78 23.00 -11.28
N SER A 735 26.15 23.64 -12.39
CA SER A 735 26.59 22.95 -13.61
C SER A 735 27.93 22.22 -13.47
N SER A 736 28.61 22.41 -12.35
CA SER A 736 29.80 21.68 -11.95
C SER A 736 29.75 21.54 -10.44
N GLU A 737 29.79 20.30 -9.96
CA GLU A 737 29.80 19.95 -8.54
C GLU A 737 31.03 20.53 -7.81
N ASN A 738 32.15 20.60 -8.51
CA ASN A 738 33.44 21.08 -8.01
C ASN A 738 33.98 22.19 -8.94
N PRO A 739 33.38 23.41 -8.91
CA PRO A 739 33.77 24.50 -9.81
C PRO A 739 35.24 24.88 -9.60
N LEU A 740 36.00 25.07 -10.67
CA LEU A 740 37.33 25.66 -10.52
C LEU A 740 37.21 27.15 -10.19
N LYS A 741 38.16 27.66 -9.41
CA LYS A 741 38.33 29.10 -9.22
C LYS A 741 38.43 29.80 -10.57
N ASP A 742 37.74 30.93 -10.66
CA ASP A 742 37.62 31.81 -11.83
C ASP A 742 36.95 31.14 -13.07
N ASP A 743 36.30 29.98 -12.94
CA ASP A 743 35.37 29.48 -13.97
C ASP A 743 33.95 30.03 -13.79
N LEU A 744 33.28 30.28 -14.92
CA LEU A 744 31.86 30.62 -14.96
C LEU A 744 31.02 29.35 -14.90
N VAL A 745 30.20 29.20 -13.86
CA VAL A 745 29.24 28.10 -13.69
C VAL A 745 27.82 28.64 -13.62
N SER A 746 26.86 27.86 -14.09
CA SER A 746 25.45 28.16 -13.81
C SER A 746 25.02 27.57 -12.48
N ILE A 747 24.18 28.29 -11.75
CA ILE A 747 23.53 27.83 -10.52
C ILE A 747 22.03 27.87 -10.78
N ARG A 748 21.38 26.70 -10.81
CA ARG A 748 19.93 26.55 -10.86
C ARG A 748 19.41 26.53 -9.43
N LEU A 749 18.36 27.30 -9.19
CA LEU A 749 17.61 27.35 -7.94
C LEU A 749 16.24 26.75 -8.17
N ALA A 750 15.70 26.03 -7.20
CA ALA A 750 14.36 25.45 -7.25
C ALA A 750 13.66 25.56 -5.89
N TRP A 751 12.33 25.54 -5.92
CA TRP A 751 11.44 25.51 -4.76
C TRP A 751 10.06 25.05 -5.23
N VAL A 752 9.22 24.62 -4.29
CA VAL A 752 7.89 24.07 -4.54
C VAL A 752 6.86 24.81 -3.70
N ASN A 753 5.63 24.94 -4.18
CA ASN A 753 4.51 25.29 -3.32
C ASN A 753 3.95 23.99 -2.70
N GLN A 754 4.42 23.65 -1.51
CA GLN A 754 3.84 22.67 -0.58
C GLN A 754 2.62 23.23 0.16
N GLY A 755 1.89 24.15 -0.46
CA GLY A 755 0.59 24.61 -0.03
C GLY A 755 -0.55 23.92 -0.76
N THR A 756 -1.73 24.09 -0.17
CA THR A 756 -3.03 23.65 -0.66
C THR A 756 -3.77 24.78 -1.44
N SER A 757 -3.19 25.99 -1.48
CA SER A 757 -3.64 27.14 -2.28
C SER A 757 -2.51 27.74 -3.15
N THR A 758 -2.89 28.53 -4.15
CA THR A 758 -1.93 29.20 -5.06
C THR A 758 -1.30 30.41 -4.37
N THR A 759 0.03 30.52 -4.41
CA THR A 759 0.74 31.67 -3.82
C THR A 759 0.44 32.97 -4.59
N PRO A 760 0.52 34.15 -3.96
CA PRO A 760 0.77 35.40 -4.67
C PRO A 760 2.20 35.41 -5.26
N SER A 761 2.64 36.53 -5.84
CA SER A 761 4.04 36.72 -6.23
C SER A 761 4.94 36.96 -5.00
N PHE A 762 6.11 36.32 -4.96
CA PHE A 762 7.06 36.32 -3.84
C PHE A 762 8.49 36.61 -4.32
N ASP A 763 9.40 36.93 -3.40
CA ASP A 763 10.80 37.28 -3.71
C ASP A 763 11.81 36.24 -3.19
N ILE A 764 12.71 35.78 -4.07
CA ILE A 764 13.82 34.88 -3.71
C ILE A 764 15.16 35.63 -3.60
N VAL A 765 16.06 35.14 -2.74
CA VAL A 765 17.46 35.58 -2.61
C VAL A 765 18.40 34.38 -2.58
N LEU A 766 19.49 34.45 -3.34
CA LEU A 766 20.64 33.56 -3.20
C LEU A 766 21.85 34.37 -2.73
N GLU A 767 22.51 33.90 -1.68
CA GLU A 767 23.72 34.51 -1.12
C GLU A 767 24.84 33.48 -0.89
N ASP A 768 26.08 33.94 -1.00
CA ASP A 768 27.28 33.24 -0.55
C ASP A 768 27.64 33.81 0.83
N THR A 769 27.38 33.02 1.86
CA THR A 769 27.56 33.42 3.27
C THR A 769 29.04 33.42 3.67
N THR A 770 29.89 32.64 2.98
CA THR A 770 31.35 32.63 3.18
C THR A 770 31.97 33.91 2.62
N ALA A 771 31.58 34.33 1.42
CA ALA A 771 32.05 35.57 0.79
C ALA A 771 31.31 36.83 1.26
N GLN A 772 30.17 36.68 1.96
CA GLN A 772 29.26 37.75 2.36
C GLN A 772 28.70 38.56 1.17
N THR A 773 28.31 37.85 0.11
CA THR A 773 27.81 38.46 -1.14
C THR A 773 26.47 37.89 -1.55
N VAL A 774 25.48 38.74 -1.83
CA VAL A 774 24.26 38.35 -2.53
C VAL A 774 24.60 38.05 -3.98
N LEU A 775 24.33 36.83 -4.41
CA LEU A 775 24.57 36.35 -5.78
C LEU A 775 23.39 36.68 -6.70
N ALA A 776 22.16 36.60 -6.19
CA ALA A 776 20.95 36.94 -6.95
C ALA A 776 19.76 37.32 -6.07
N THR A 777 18.83 38.06 -6.67
CA THR A 777 17.49 38.35 -6.14
C THR A 777 16.50 38.36 -7.31
N ALA A 778 15.31 37.78 -7.15
CA ALA A 778 14.28 37.79 -8.18
C ALA A 778 12.86 37.64 -7.62
N THR A 779 11.94 38.45 -8.15
CA THR A 779 10.49 38.28 -7.94
C THR A 779 9.96 37.15 -8.83
N ARG A 780 9.15 36.27 -8.26
CA ARG A 780 8.56 35.10 -8.92
C ARG A 780 7.04 35.26 -9.07
N PRO A 781 6.44 34.68 -10.12
CA PRO A 781 4.99 34.69 -10.29
C PRO A 781 4.30 33.78 -9.24
N ALA A 782 2.99 33.91 -9.15
CA ALA A 782 2.12 32.98 -8.42
C ALA A 782 2.39 31.52 -8.80
N LEU A 783 2.53 30.65 -7.79
CA LEU A 783 2.84 29.23 -7.94
C LEU A 783 1.66 28.38 -7.43
N GLY A 784 1.15 27.46 -8.25
CA GLY A 784 0.01 26.62 -7.90
C GLY A 784 0.37 25.51 -6.88
N PRO A 785 -0.61 24.95 -6.16
CA PRO A 785 -0.39 23.81 -5.25
C PRO A 785 0.35 22.65 -5.90
N GLY A 786 1.40 22.15 -5.24
CA GLY A 786 2.25 21.05 -5.73
C GLY A 786 3.11 21.38 -6.96
N MET A 787 3.14 22.64 -7.41
CA MET A 787 3.96 23.05 -8.56
C MET A 787 5.37 23.46 -8.10
N ILE A 788 6.36 23.10 -8.91
CA ILE A 788 7.75 23.51 -8.77
C ILE A 788 8.04 24.68 -9.71
N ASP A 789 8.80 25.67 -9.26
CA ASP A 789 9.38 26.72 -10.10
C ASP A 789 10.91 26.73 -9.95
N SER A 790 11.63 27.31 -10.91
CA SER A 790 13.09 27.40 -10.87
C SER A 790 13.65 28.65 -11.52
N TYR A 791 14.85 29.03 -11.11
CA TYR A 791 15.55 30.21 -11.57
C TYR A 791 17.05 29.97 -11.69
N THR A 792 17.64 30.24 -12.85
CA THR A 792 19.05 29.96 -13.12
C THR A 792 19.84 31.26 -13.25
N ILE A 793 21.01 31.29 -12.61
CA ILE A 793 22.00 32.38 -12.71
C ILE A 793 23.34 31.84 -13.21
N PHE A 794 24.27 32.74 -13.53
CA PHE A 794 25.67 32.41 -13.78
C PHE A 794 26.56 33.14 -12.78
N HIS A 795 27.51 32.43 -12.17
CA HIS A 795 28.41 32.93 -11.14
C HIS A 795 29.86 32.47 -11.38
N GLN A 796 30.82 33.19 -10.79
CA GLN A 796 32.25 32.92 -10.93
C GLN A 796 32.93 33.08 -9.56
N PHE A 797 33.38 31.97 -8.97
CA PHE A 797 34.01 31.96 -7.65
C PHE A 797 35.46 32.46 -7.71
N THR A 798 35.78 33.53 -6.98
CA THR A 798 37.11 34.18 -7.02
C THR A 798 38.11 33.64 -5.99
N THR A 799 37.70 32.70 -5.15
CA THR A 799 38.48 32.07 -4.07
C THR A 799 38.31 30.55 -4.11
N THR A 800 39.32 29.83 -3.63
CA THR A 800 39.30 28.35 -3.53
C THR A 800 38.97 27.91 -2.11
N GLY A 801 38.32 26.76 -1.96
CA GLY A 801 37.86 26.19 -0.70
C GLY A 801 36.34 26.12 -0.62
N THR A 802 35.81 25.79 0.56
CA THR A 802 34.36 25.64 0.77
C THR A 802 33.64 26.99 0.79
N HIS A 803 32.65 27.15 -0.08
CA HIS A 803 31.72 28.28 -0.13
C HIS A 803 30.32 27.81 0.29
N THR A 804 29.77 28.43 1.33
CA THR A 804 28.45 28.07 1.89
C THR A 804 27.38 28.95 1.26
N LEU A 805 26.63 28.40 0.31
CA LEU A 805 25.52 29.07 -0.37
C LEU A 805 24.24 28.93 0.44
N ARG A 806 23.43 29.99 0.47
CA ARG A 806 22.10 30.02 1.09
C ARG A 806 21.07 30.54 0.09
N LEU A 807 20.04 29.75 -0.17
CA LEU A 807 18.81 30.16 -0.83
C LEU A 807 17.80 30.54 0.26
N SER A 808 17.04 31.61 0.03
CA SER A 808 15.88 31.97 0.85
C SER A 808 14.73 32.37 -0.08
N VAL A 809 13.57 31.77 0.17
CA VAL A 809 12.30 31.98 -0.52
C VAL A 809 11.40 32.85 0.37
N ASP A 810 10.36 33.44 -0.22
CA ASP A 810 9.55 34.56 0.28
C ASP A 810 10.24 35.54 1.26
N THR A 811 11.39 36.06 0.84
CA THR A 811 12.20 36.99 1.65
C THR A 811 11.52 38.31 2.00
N GLY A 812 10.34 38.57 1.44
CA GLY A 812 9.49 39.72 1.75
C GLY A 812 8.41 39.47 2.81
N GLY A 813 8.10 38.21 3.16
CA GLY A 813 6.89 37.86 3.92
C GLY A 813 5.63 38.34 3.21
N ALA A 814 5.55 38.10 1.90
CA ALA A 814 4.44 38.49 1.02
C ALA A 814 3.41 37.38 0.83
N VAL A 815 3.74 36.16 1.22
CA VAL A 815 2.88 34.99 1.30
C VAL A 815 2.56 34.74 2.77
N ASP A 816 1.28 34.60 3.12
CA ASP A 816 0.88 34.06 4.43
C ASP A 816 0.93 32.53 4.31
N GLU A 817 1.93 31.91 4.95
CA GLU A 817 2.28 30.49 4.81
C GLU A 817 2.05 29.72 6.11
N MET A 818 2.04 28.39 6.04
CA MET A 818 1.86 27.51 7.20
C MET A 818 3.18 27.28 7.94
N ASN A 819 4.28 27.32 7.19
CA ASN A 819 5.67 27.17 7.60
C ASN A 819 6.48 28.34 7.01
N ASP A 820 6.92 29.26 7.83
CA ASP A 820 7.73 30.42 7.40
C ASP A 820 8.70 30.88 8.51
N ALA A 821 9.25 32.09 8.35
CA ALA A 821 10.12 32.70 9.35
C ALA A 821 9.41 33.18 10.64
N VAL A 822 8.07 33.11 10.70
CA VAL A 822 7.23 33.70 11.78
C VAL A 822 6.30 32.66 12.43
N THR A 823 5.91 31.62 11.70
CA THR A 823 4.94 30.57 12.02
C THR A 823 5.43 29.21 11.53
N GLY A 824 5.09 28.12 12.23
CA GLY A 824 5.57 26.79 11.88
C GLY A 824 7.10 26.62 11.99
N THR A 825 7.69 25.89 11.04
CA THR A 825 9.15 25.69 10.91
C THR A 825 9.65 26.29 9.60
N ASP A 826 10.61 27.21 9.64
CA ASP A 826 11.18 27.88 8.45
C ASP A 826 11.78 26.88 7.43
N ASN A 827 10.95 26.46 6.47
CA ASN A 827 11.27 25.59 5.33
C ASN A 827 11.55 26.41 4.05
N ASN A 828 11.59 27.75 4.16
CA ASN A 828 11.89 28.66 3.05
C ASN A 828 13.41 28.84 2.81
N VAL A 829 14.27 28.22 3.63
CA VAL A 829 15.74 28.40 3.59
C VAL A 829 16.49 27.10 3.31
N TRP A 830 17.27 27.07 2.23
CA TRP A 830 18.24 25.98 1.94
C TRP A 830 19.67 26.48 2.15
N VAL A 831 20.55 25.64 2.68
CA VAL A 831 21.98 25.93 2.85
C VAL A 831 22.81 24.76 2.33
N GLN A 832 23.81 25.04 1.50
CA GLN A 832 24.65 24.03 0.87
C GLN A 832 26.10 24.49 0.73
N ASP A 833 27.03 23.60 1.07
CA ASP A 833 28.46 23.80 0.86
C ASP A 833 28.88 23.37 -0.55
N VAL A 834 29.72 24.19 -1.19
CA VAL A 834 30.31 23.96 -2.52
C VAL A 834 31.83 24.04 -2.41
N GLU A 835 32.56 23.02 -2.86
CA GLU A 835 34.03 23.04 -2.84
C GLU A 835 34.59 23.65 -4.14
N VAL A 836 35.18 24.85 -4.04
CA VAL A 836 35.79 25.54 -5.18
C VAL A 836 37.25 25.13 -5.34
N MET A 837 37.55 24.42 -6.42
CA MET A 837 38.82 23.76 -6.66
C MET A 837 39.88 24.66 -7.31
N ALA A 838 41.16 24.32 -7.11
CA ALA A 838 42.29 25.06 -7.69
C ALA A 838 42.59 24.64 -9.15
N LEU A 839 42.97 25.62 -9.98
CA LEU A 839 43.38 25.42 -11.38
C LEU A 839 44.50 24.37 -11.49
N GLY A 840 44.32 23.35 -12.32
CA GLY A 840 45.28 22.25 -12.47
C GLY A 840 45.15 21.47 -13.77
N VAL A 841 44.02 20.78 -13.99
CA VAL A 841 43.72 20.08 -15.24
C VAL A 841 42.34 20.48 -15.74
N ARG A 842 42.16 20.54 -17.06
CA ARG A 842 40.91 20.93 -17.71
C ARG A 842 40.63 20.07 -18.94
N VAL A 843 39.37 19.67 -19.12
CA VAL A 843 38.87 19.00 -20.33
C VAL A 843 38.06 20.00 -21.13
N VAL A 844 38.32 20.12 -22.43
CA VAL A 844 37.50 20.94 -23.35
C VAL A 844 37.30 20.21 -24.68
N VAL A 845 36.18 20.49 -25.37
CA VAL A 845 36.01 20.07 -26.77
C VAL A 845 36.68 21.11 -27.67
N ALA A 846 37.51 20.65 -28.60
CA ALA A 846 38.26 21.50 -29.53
C ALA A 846 37.32 22.27 -30.47
N ASN A 847 37.79 23.43 -30.95
CA ASN A 847 37.09 24.18 -32.00
C ASN A 847 37.04 23.36 -33.31
N PRO A 848 36.11 23.64 -34.24
CA PRO A 848 36.01 22.94 -35.53
C PRO A 848 37.25 23.01 -36.44
N ASP A 849 38.20 23.92 -36.16
CA ASP A 849 39.49 24.03 -36.86
C ASP A 849 40.63 23.25 -36.15
N GLY A 850 40.32 22.52 -35.07
CA GLY A 850 41.27 21.78 -34.24
C GLY A 850 42.01 22.63 -33.20
N SER A 851 41.72 23.93 -33.07
CA SER A 851 42.32 24.78 -32.05
C SER A 851 41.63 24.63 -30.68
N VAL A 852 42.35 24.98 -29.61
CA VAL A 852 41.80 24.93 -28.24
C VAL A 852 40.87 26.15 -28.01
N PRO A 853 39.64 25.98 -27.48
CA PRO A 853 38.76 27.10 -27.13
C PRO A 853 39.38 27.96 -26.03
N THR A 854 39.25 29.28 -26.15
CA THR A 854 39.93 30.26 -25.29
C THR A 854 39.00 31.03 -24.35
N THR A 855 37.69 30.83 -24.48
CA THR A 855 36.63 31.50 -23.69
C THR A 855 35.66 30.46 -23.12
N SER A 856 34.95 30.80 -22.05
CA SER A 856 33.88 29.98 -21.47
C SER A 856 32.78 29.67 -22.48
N GLU A 857 32.41 30.65 -23.29
CA GLU A 857 31.31 30.57 -24.26
C GLU A 857 31.69 29.63 -25.42
N GLN A 858 32.94 29.68 -25.89
CA GLN A 858 33.46 28.69 -26.86
C GLN A 858 33.50 27.28 -26.28
N ARG A 859 33.92 27.11 -25.00
CA ARG A 859 33.94 25.80 -24.35
C ARG A 859 32.54 25.19 -24.25
N ALA A 860 31.56 25.96 -23.81
CA ALA A 860 30.17 25.53 -23.70
C ALA A 860 29.54 25.23 -25.07
N ALA A 861 29.77 26.08 -26.07
CA ALA A 861 29.26 25.89 -27.42
C ALA A 861 29.87 24.66 -28.13
N ASN A 862 31.18 24.43 -28.00
CA ASN A 862 31.82 23.24 -28.58
C ASN A 862 31.38 21.93 -27.91
N ALA A 863 30.91 22.00 -26.65
CA ALA A 863 30.35 20.86 -25.93
C ALA A 863 28.90 20.53 -26.35
N GLN A 864 28.29 21.32 -27.22
CA GLN A 864 27.05 20.99 -27.91
C GLN A 864 27.38 20.53 -29.34
N MET A 865 27.07 19.27 -29.64
CA MET A 865 27.37 18.61 -30.91
C MET A 865 26.08 18.10 -31.55
N VAL A 866 26.07 17.95 -32.87
CA VAL A 866 24.92 17.43 -33.62
C VAL A 866 25.37 16.23 -34.43
N LEU A 867 24.63 15.12 -34.34
CA LEU A 867 24.87 13.91 -35.14
C LEU A 867 23.94 13.90 -36.36
N ASP A 868 24.53 14.03 -37.56
CA ASP A 868 23.82 13.82 -38.83
C ASP A 868 23.70 12.31 -39.13
N VAL A 869 22.63 11.71 -38.59
CA VAL A 869 22.28 10.30 -38.75
C VAL A 869 22.14 9.86 -40.22
N ARG A 870 21.99 10.78 -41.17
CA ARG A 870 21.88 10.41 -42.60
C ARG A 870 23.21 9.92 -43.17
N ASN A 871 24.33 10.29 -42.54
CA ASN A 871 25.67 10.10 -43.06
C ASN A 871 26.57 9.22 -42.16
N ASP A 872 26.32 9.16 -40.86
CA ASP A 872 27.12 8.39 -39.90
C ASP A 872 26.23 7.75 -38.80
N SER A 873 26.65 6.58 -38.29
CA SER A 873 26.07 5.87 -37.13
C SER A 873 26.76 6.24 -35.80
N GLY A 874 27.83 7.04 -35.86
CA GLY A 874 28.55 7.51 -34.70
C GLY A 874 29.04 8.96 -34.84
N ILE A 875 29.65 9.47 -33.77
CA ILE A 875 30.24 10.80 -33.72
C ILE A 875 31.62 10.78 -33.07
N ASP A 876 32.54 11.54 -33.65
CA ASP A 876 33.89 11.76 -33.14
C ASP A 876 33.94 13.04 -32.30
N VAL A 877 34.33 12.89 -31.03
CA VAL A 877 34.41 13.98 -30.05
C VAL A 877 35.87 14.40 -29.85
N PRO A 878 36.30 15.54 -30.44
CA PRO A 878 37.69 15.99 -30.38
C PRO A 878 38.00 16.68 -29.05
N LEU A 879 38.68 15.98 -28.14
CA LEU A 879 39.01 16.44 -26.80
C LEU A 879 40.39 17.09 -26.75
N SER A 880 40.51 18.14 -25.96
CA SER A 880 41.80 18.73 -25.55
C SER A 880 41.88 18.77 -24.02
N ILE A 881 42.92 18.14 -23.49
CA ILE A 881 43.23 18.08 -22.07
C ILE A 881 44.33 19.09 -21.80
N LEU A 882 44.02 20.12 -21.03
CA LEU A 882 44.90 21.25 -20.77
C LEU A 882 45.48 21.16 -19.35
N HIS A 883 46.78 21.37 -19.21
CA HIS A 883 47.43 21.46 -17.90
C HIS A 883 47.65 22.91 -17.52
N GLU A 884 46.93 23.36 -16.50
CA GLU A 884 46.99 24.69 -15.91
C GLU A 884 47.87 24.71 -14.64
N GLY A 885 48.47 23.57 -14.26
CA GLY A 885 49.39 23.42 -13.13
C GLY A 885 50.85 23.78 -13.42
N THR A 886 51.61 24.03 -12.34
CA THR A 886 53.00 24.57 -12.41
C THR A 886 54.12 23.51 -12.40
N GLY A 887 53.80 22.21 -12.43
CA GLY A 887 54.79 21.12 -12.39
C GLY A 887 54.25 19.86 -13.06
N ASN A 888 55.11 18.95 -13.52
CA ASN A 888 54.69 17.80 -14.32
C ASN A 888 53.77 16.84 -13.54
N GLN A 889 52.69 16.37 -14.16
CA GLN A 889 51.68 15.51 -13.54
C GLN A 889 51.24 14.38 -14.47
N SER A 890 51.00 13.19 -13.91
CA SER A 890 50.28 12.13 -14.62
C SER A 890 48.78 12.43 -14.59
N VAL A 891 48.14 12.36 -15.75
CA VAL A 891 46.70 12.58 -15.95
C VAL A 891 46.06 11.29 -16.47
N SER A 892 44.90 10.96 -15.93
CA SER A 892 44.01 9.91 -16.44
C SER A 892 42.69 10.53 -16.91
N VAL A 893 42.17 10.04 -18.04
CA VAL A 893 40.91 10.48 -18.65
C VAL A 893 39.90 9.32 -18.65
N SER A 894 38.63 9.60 -18.39
CA SER A 894 37.54 8.63 -18.44
C SER A 894 36.27 9.27 -19.01
N ALA A 895 35.36 8.47 -19.56
CA ALA A 895 34.07 8.92 -20.06
C ALA A 895 32.93 8.04 -19.55
N THR A 896 31.78 8.64 -19.20
CA THR A 896 30.57 7.91 -18.75
C THR A 896 29.93 7.13 -19.90
N MET A 897 28.81 6.45 -19.64
CA MET A 897 27.99 5.88 -20.71
C MET A 897 27.27 7.00 -21.48
N VAL A 898 26.84 6.72 -22.71
CA VAL A 898 25.92 7.64 -23.40
C VAL A 898 24.56 7.52 -22.70
N GLN A 899 24.03 8.65 -22.26
CA GLN A 899 22.83 8.77 -21.43
C GLN A 899 21.83 9.73 -22.08
N ILE A 900 20.60 9.80 -21.56
CA ILE A 900 19.59 10.78 -21.95
C ILE A 900 19.12 11.57 -20.70
N PRO A 901 18.90 12.89 -20.79
CA PRO A 901 18.35 13.68 -19.69
C PRO A 901 16.86 13.40 -19.50
N VAL A 902 16.38 13.40 -18.25
CA VAL A 902 14.94 13.27 -17.95
C VAL A 902 14.23 14.61 -18.19
N PRO A 903 13.07 14.63 -18.89
CA PRO A 903 12.32 15.87 -19.10
C PRO A 903 11.98 16.60 -17.79
N GLY A 904 12.52 17.82 -17.62
CA GLY A 904 12.36 18.64 -16.40
C GLY A 904 13.50 18.50 -15.37
N ARG A 905 14.32 17.45 -15.50
CA ARG A 905 15.49 17.11 -14.68
C ARG A 905 16.70 16.86 -15.59
N ASP A 906 17.20 17.94 -16.20
CA ASP A 906 18.35 17.93 -17.13
C ASP A 906 19.69 17.52 -16.45
N ASP A 907 19.64 17.30 -15.14
CA ASP A 907 20.68 16.79 -14.25
C ASP A 907 20.59 15.28 -13.98
N PHE A 908 19.44 14.67 -14.22
CA PHE A 908 19.19 13.25 -13.98
C PHE A 908 19.26 12.47 -15.29
N PHE A 909 20.15 11.48 -15.35
CA PHE A 909 20.54 10.80 -16.58
C PHE A 909 20.15 9.33 -16.58
N LEU A 910 19.20 8.98 -17.45
CA LEU A 910 18.88 7.58 -17.73
C LEU A 910 19.89 7.00 -18.74
N PRO A 911 20.17 5.68 -18.70
CA PRO A 911 20.86 5.00 -19.79
C PRO A 911 20.18 5.30 -21.14
N SER A 912 20.96 5.45 -22.20
CA SER A 912 20.39 5.59 -23.55
C SER A 912 19.62 4.31 -23.95
N PRO A 913 18.48 4.42 -24.68
CA PRO A 913 17.72 3.26 -25.14
C PRO A 913 18.42 2.44 -26.23
N ASP A 914 19.40 3.04 -26.91
CA ASP A 914 20.23 2.41 -27.94
C ASP A 914 21.61 2.09 -27.34
N MET A 915 22.30 1.07 -27.83
CA MET A 915 23.61 0.68 -27.31
C MET A 915 24.76 1.46 -27.97
N TRP A 916 25.61 2.10 -27.16
CA TRP A 916 26.75 2.88 -27.64
C TRP A 916 28.11 2.32 -27.20
N THR A 917 29.02 2.13 -28.16
CA THR A 917 30.44 1.91 -27.87
C THR A 917 31.18 3.23 -27.69
N ARG A 918 32.26 3.20 -26.90
CA ARG A 918 33.08 4.35 -26.53
C ARG A 918 34.55 3.98 -26.69
N THR A 919 35.26 4.59 -27.63
CA THR A 919 36.67 4.28 -27.88
C THR A 919 37.52 5.54 -28.03
N PHE A 920 38.61 5.62 -27.27
CA PHE A 920 39.63 6.65 -27.44
C PHE A 920 40.62 6.23 -28.53
N ASP A 921 41.04 7.18 -29.36
CA ASP A 921 42.05 6.99 -30.41
C ASP A 921 43.46 6.65 -29.87
N GLN A 922 43.72 6.99 -28.61
CA GLN A 922 44.99 6.89 -27.91
C GLN A 922 44.78 6.44 -26.46
N THR A 923 45.85 6.00 -25.78
CA THR A 923 45.81 5.64 -24.36
C THR A 923 45.33 6.84 -23.51
N PRO A 924 44.28 6.68 -22.67
CA PRO A 924 43.72 7.79 -21.90
C PRO A 924 44.54 8.18 -20.64
N THR A 925 45.74 7.62 -20.47
CA THR A 925 46.66 7.94 -19.39
C THR A 925 48.00 8.41 -19.96
N PHE A 926 48.45 9.60 -19.55
CA PHE A 926 49.66 10.26 -20.07
C PHE A 926 50.17 11.33 -19.08
N THR A 927 51.40 11.79 -19.26
CA THR A 927 51.99 12.85 -18.43
C THR A 927 51.90 14.19 -19.15
N LEU A 928 51.41 15.22 -18.45
CA LEU A 928 51.46 16.62 -18.90
C LEU A 928 52.59 17.37 -18.20
N THR A 929 53.22 18.31 -18.92
CA THR A 929 54.29 19.18 -18.39
C THR A 929 53.75 20.54 -17.96
N ALA A 930 54.49 21.27 -17.12
CA ALA A 930 54.05 22.56 -16.55
C ALA A 930 53.48 23.53 -17.60
N GLN A 931 52.42 24.27 -17.23
CA GLN A 931 51.70 25.20 -18.10
C GLN A 931 52.65 26.12 -18.90
N GLY A 932 52.39 26.29 -20.20
CA GLY A 932 53.20 27.12 -21.10
C GLY A 932 54.41 26.41 -21.74
N THR A 933 54.58 25.11 -21.50
CA THR A 933 55.55 24.26 -22.21
C THR A 933 54.88 23.50 -23.37
N GLN A 934 55.69 22.91 -24.27
CA GLN A 934 55.20 22.30 -25.51
C GLN A 934 54.27 21.09 -25.27
N ASP A 935 54.50 20.33 -24.19
CA ASP A 935 53.74 19.12 -23.84
C ASP A 935 52.79 19.38 -22.64
N ALA A 936 52.34 20.64 -22.47
CA ALA A 936 51.38 21.00 -21.43
C ALA A 936 49.94 20.60 -21.78
N ASN A 937 49.63 20.42 -23.07
CA ASN A 937 48.30 20.06 -23.54
C ASN A 937 48.36 18.76 -24.34
N LYS A 938 47.33 17.93 -24.24
CA LYS A 938 47.18 16.68 -24.98
C LYS A 938 45.82 16.62 -25.68
N SER A 939 45.82 16.42 -26.99
CA SER A 939 44.61 16.14 -27.76
C SER A 939 44.36 14.64 -27.86
N LEU A 940 43.10 14.26 -27.75
CA LEU A 940 42.54 12.90 -27.83
C LEU A 940 41.25 12.97 -28.65
N ASN A 941 40.83 11.87 -29.24
CA ASN A 941 39.53 11.79 -29.89
C ASN A 941 38.74 10.60 -29.31
N LEU A 942 37.49 10.85 -28.93
CA LEU A 942 36.57 9.85 -28.40
C LEU A 942 35.51 9.56 -29.46
N ARG A 943 35.58 8.38 -30.10
CA ARG A 943 34.53 7.89 -31.00
C ARG A 943 33.41 7.27 -30.18
N LEU A 944 32.20 7.73 -30.43
CA LEU A 944 30.95 7.16 -29.95
C LEU A 944 30.26 6.50 -31.15
N GLU A 945 29.89 5.24 -31.05
CA GLU A 945 29.22 4.50 -32.14
C GLU A 945 27.97 3.81 -31.61
N ASP A 946 26.81 4.12 -32.17
CA ASP A 946 25.58 3.36 -31.96
C ASP A 946 25.67 2.04 -32.74
N ILE A 947 25.51 0.91 -32.05
CA ILE A 947 25.57 -0.43 -32.66
C ILE A 947 24.20 -1.00 -33.08
N ASP A 948 23.12 -0.32 -32.71
CA ASP A 948 21.75 -0.61 -33.15
C ASP A 948 21.42 0.12 -34.47
N ALA A 949 22.10 1.25 -34.73
CA ALA A 949 22.15 1.90 -36.04
C ALA A 949 22.97 1.10 -37.09
N ASP A 950 22.57 1.19 -38.35
CA ASP A 950 23.20 0.46 -39.46
C ASP A 950 22.78 1.08 -40.81
N LEU A 951 23.69 1.89 -41.36
CA LEU A 951 23.51 2.57 -42.64
C LEU A 951 24.05 1.76 -43.84
N THR A 952 24.61 0.57 -43.61
CA THR A 952 25.51 -0.07 -44.59
C THR A 952 25.15 -1.50 -44.97
N SER A 953 24.55 -2.29 -44.08
CA SER A 953 24.28 -3.72 -44.35
C SER A 953 23.04 -3.95 -45.22
N ASP A 954 22.01 -3.10 -45.09
CA ASP A 954 20.82 -3.06 -45.95
C ASP A 954 20.53 -1.63 -46.45
N PRO A 955 21.08 -1.22 -47.61
CA PRO A 955 20.84 0.10 -48.18
C PRO A 955 19.40 0.38 -48.61
N SER A 956 18.53 -0.64 -48.63
CA SER A 956 17.08 -0.47 -48.83
C SER A 956 16.36 -0.08 -47.54
N ASN A 957 17.00 -0.32 -46.39
CA ASN A 957 16.44 -0.21 -45.05
C ASN A 957 17.52 0.22 -44.03
N PRO A 958 18.04 1.46 -44.15
CA PRO A 958 18.98 1.98 -43.17
C PRO A 958 18.32 2.11 -41.79
N ARG A 959 19.00 1.62 -40.75
CA ARG A 959 18.66 1.85 -39.35
C ARG A 959 19.42 3.09 -38.87
N TYR A 960 18.69 4.03 -38.31
CA TYR A 960 19.23 5.32 -37.84
C TYR A 960 19.29 5.34 -36.33
N VAL A 961 20.27 6.09 -35.78
CA VAL A 961 20.29 6.47 -34.37
C VAL A 961 18.97 7.14 -34.02
N ARG A 962 18.42 6.82 -32.85
CA ARG A 962 17.14 7.37 -32.42
C ARG A 962 17.25 8.88 -32.15
N ALA A 963 16.23 9.64 -32.55
CA ALA A 963 16.20 11.07 -32.35
C ALA A 963 16.00 11.44 -30.87
N GLY A 964 16.76 12.43 -30.38
CA GLY A 964 16.74 12.85 -28.99
C GLY A 964 18.00 13.62 -28.58
N THR A 965 18.03 14.04 -27.32
CA THR A 965 19.22 14.64 -26.70
C THR A 965 19.96 13.57 -25.92
N TYR A 966 21.22 13.35 -26.27
CA TYR A 966 22.12 12.40 -25.61
C TYR A 966 23.22 13.17 -24.88
N VAL A 967 23.73 12.62 -23.79
CA VAL A 967 24.72 13.24 -22.92
C VAL A 967 25.81 12.24 -22.57
N ILE A 968 27.05 12.70 -22.51
CA ILE A 968 28.20 11.97 -21.98
C ILE A 968 29.07 12.93 -21.17
N GLU A 969 29.69 12.45 -20.10
CA GLU A 969 30.62 13.24 -19.29
C GLU A 969 32.03 12.70 -19.41
N VAL A 970 32.98 13.59 -19.70
CA VAL A 970 34.40 13.26 -19.85
C VAL A 970 35.20 13.92 -18.73
N SER A 971 35.81 13.12 -17.88
CA SER A 971 36.58 13.57 -16.72
C SER A 971 38.08 13.38 -16.95
N ALA A 972 38.90 14.36 -16.56
CA ALA A 972 40.35 14.21 -16.46
C ALA A 972 40.83 14.57 -15.05
N ARG A 973 41.68 13.72 -14.46
CA ARG A 973 42.18 13.87 -13.09
C ARG A 973 43.66 13.54 -12.96
N TYR A 974 44.34 14.13 -11.98
CA TYR A 974 45.70 13.72 -11.62
C TYR A 974 45.71 12.33 -10.97
N GLU A 975 46.64 11.47 -11.40
CA GLU A 975 46.79 10.09 -10.92
C GLU A 975 47.17 10.03 -9.42
N PHE A 976 48.02 10.96 -8.96
CA PHE A 976 48.54 10.98 -7.58
C PHE A 976 47.87 12.02 -6.68
N GLN A 977 46.96 12.84 -7.22
CA GLN A 977 46.16 13.81 -6.47
C GLN A 977 44.74 13.86 -7.07
N PRO A 978 43.90 12.83 -6.86
CA PRO A 978 42.63 12.66 -7.58
C PRO A 978 41.61 13.80 -7.40
N THR A 979 41.77 14.62 -6.36
CA THR A 979 40.99 15.84 -6.12
C THR A 979 41.23 16.95 -7.14
N VAL A 980 42.38 16.92 -7.85
CA VAL A 980 42.60 17.83 -8.99
C VAL A 980 42.03 17.17 -10.24
N THR A 981 40.75 17.45 -10.47
CA THR A 981 39.93 16.87 -11.56
C THR A 981 39.12 17.96 -12.26
N HIS A 982 38.71 17.71 -13.50
CA HIS A 982 37.74 18.51 -14.24
C HIS A 982 36.89 17.60 -15.12
N THR A 983 35.58 17.75 -15.04
CA THR A 983 34.60 17.02 -15.85
C THR A 983 33.94 17.97 -16.85
N GLN A 984 33.91 17.57 -18.11
CA GLN A 984 33.20 18.26 -19.18
C GLN A 984 32.02 17.39 -19.64
N ARG A 985 30.80 17.88 -19.40
CA ARG A 985 29.58 17.33 -20.01
C ARG A 985 29.54 17.71 -21.48
N ILE A 986 29.15 16.77 -22.34
CA ILE A 986 29.05 16.92 -23.79
C ILE A 986 27.65 16.45 -24.18
N THR A 987 26.92 17.30 -24.90
CA THR A 987 25.54 17.08 -25.33
C THR A 987 25.52 16.84 -26.83
N ILE A 988 24.87 15.76 -27.26
CA ILE A 988 24.75 15.35 -28.66
C ILE A 988 23.27 15.39 -29.02
N GLU A 989 22.90 16.32 -29.89
CA GLU A 989 21.56 16.40 -30.46
C GLU A 989 21.47 15.49 -31.69
N VAL A 990 20.55 14.53 -31.66
CA VAL A 990 20.28 13.63 -32.78
C VAL A 990 18.99 14.10 -33.45
N GLU A 991 19.11 14.66 -34.65
CA GLU A 991 17.98 15.32 -35.34
C GLU A 991 16.84 14.33 -35.66
N GLN A 992 15.59 14.79 -35.53
CA GLN A 992 14.42 14.04 -35.97
C GLN A 992 14.29 14.05 -37.50
N LEU A 993 14.12 12.87 -38.10
CA LEU A 993 13.88 12.71 -39.53
C LEU A 993 12.38 12.85 -39.88
N ASP A 994 12.04 13.85 -40.70
CA ASP A 994 10.65 14.24 -41.06
C ASP A 994 9.78 13.17 -41.73
N GLN A 995 10.36 12.09 -42.26
CA GLN A 995 9.62 11.03 -42.97
C GLN A 995 10.17 9.62 -42.68
N VAL A 996 10.05 9.17 -41.44
CA VAL A 996 10.28 7.77 -41.05
C VAL A 996 8.92 7.10 -40.82
N GLN A 997 8.64 5.99 -41.52
CA GLN A 997 7.46 5.17 -41.23
C GLN A 997 7.77 4.20 -40.10
N VAL A 998 6.99 4.26 -39.02
CA VAL A 998 7.04 3.28 -37.93
C VAL A 998 6.33 2.00 -38.37
N VAL A 999 7.10 0.93 -38.53
CA VAL A 999 6.62 -0.42 -38.88
C VAL A 999 7.10 -1.40 -37.81
N ALA A 1000 6.20 -2.24 -37.31
CA ALA A 1000 6.48 -3.22 -36.26
C ALA A 1000 6.56 -4.67 -36.81
N ALA A 1001 7.34 -5.54 -36.15
CA ALA A 1001 7.56 -6.95 -36.51
C ALA A 1001 8.19 -7.85 -35.38
N GLY A 1002 7.36 -8.53 -34.56
CA GLY A 1002 7.62 -9.76 -33.76
C GLY A 1002 8.37 -9.74 -32.38
N THR A 1003 7.73 -10.24 -31.28
CA THR A 1003 8.09 -10.41 -29.80
C THR A 1003 7.92 -9.32 -28.64
N SER A 1004 6.70 -8.81 -28.25
CA SER A 1004 6.44 -7.66 -27.31
C SER A 1004 5.30 -7.81 -26.26
N GLY A 1005 5.18 -6.81 -25.37
CA GLY A 1005 3.91 -6.19 -24.92
C GLY A 1005 3.99 -4.66 -24.83
N LEU A 1006 4.19 -3.93 -25.95
CA LEU A 1006 4.58 -2.51 -25.93
C LEU A 1006 3.39 -1.54 -26.09
N GLN A 1007 3.20 -0.65 -25.10
CA GLN A 1007 2.42 0.58 -25.25
C GLN A 1007 3.31 1.70 -25.82
N ALA A 1008 2.72 2.59 -26.63
CA ALA A 1008 3.39 3.80 -27.08
C ALA A 1008 3.02 4.99 -26.18
N ILE A 1009 4.01 5.66 -25.60
CA ILE A 1009 3.81 6.97 -24.97
C ILE A 1009 3.78 8.02 -26.09
N LEU A 1010 2.59 8.57 -26.35
CA LEU A 1010 2.42 9.73 -27.22
C LEU A 1010 2.71 11.02 -26.42
N ALA A 1011 3.62 11.84 -26.93
CA ALA A 1011 3.78 13.21 -26.45
C ALA A 1011 2.56 14.06 -26.88
N ASN A 1012 1.82 14.55 -25.89
CA ASN A 1012 0.59 15.37 -25.95
C ASN A 1012 -0.72 14.71 -26.47
N PRO A 1013 -1.84 14.86 -25.73
CA PRO A 1013 -3.15 14.39 -26.15
C PRO A 1013 -3.92 15.44 -26.97
N ALA A 1014 -4.26 15.11 -28.22
CA ALA A 1014 -5.28 15.83 -29.00
C ALA A 1014 -6.39 14.86 -29.42
N CYS A 1015 -7.64 15.17 -29.05
CA CYS A 1015 -8.81 14.30 -29.20
C CYS A 1015 -9.10 13.86 -30.65
N PHE A 1016 -9.47 12.59 -30.85
CA PHE A 1016 -10.54 12.16 -31.78
C PHE A 1016 -11.22 10.87 -31.26
N PRO A 1017 -12.50 10.57 -31.62
CA PRO A 1017 -13.35 9.65 -30.87
C PRO A 1017 -13.34 8.20 -31.39
N SER A 1018 -13.76 7.29 -30.50
CA SER A 1018 -13.78 5.83 -30.68
C SER A 1018 -14.85 5.31 -31.65
N ARG A 1019 -14.57 4.14 -32.29
CA ARG A 1019 -15.59 3.20 -32.76
C ARG A 1019 -15.05 1.78 -33.03
N PHE A 1020 -15.78 0.78 -32.50
CA PHE A 1020 -15.76 -0.67 -32.75
C PHE A 1020 -14.71 -1.58 -32.06
N GLY A 1021 -15.23 -2.48 -31.18
CA GLY A 1021 -15.14 -3.95 -31.36
C GLY A 1021 -13.94 -4.72 -30.77
N THR A 1022 -14.20 -5.55 -29.75
CA THR A 1022 -13.32 -6.58 -29.17
C THR A 1022 -13.40 -7.93 -29.93
N PRO A 1023 -12.64 -9.03 -29.64
CA PRO A 1023 -11.65 -9.26 -28.55
C PRO A 1023 -10.29 -9.95 -28.93
N ALA A 1024 -9.27 -9.82 -28.05
CA ALA A 1024 -8.22 -10.83 -27.71
C ALA A 1024 -7.17 -11.30 -28.77
N THR A 1025 -5.97 -11.86 -28.46
CA THR A 1025 -5.16 -11.97 -27.20
C THR A 1025 -3.75 -11.31 -27.34
N PRO A 1026 -2.51 -11.93 -27.33
CA PRO A 1026 -1.29 -11.16 -27.04
C PRO A 1026 -0.36 -10.85 -28.27
N PRO A 1027 0.27 -9.66 -28.39
CA PRO A 1027 1.39 -9.36 -29.31
C PRO A 1027 2.72 -9.92 -28.75
N LEU A 1028 3.95 -9.78 -29.29
CA LEU A 1028 4.56 -9.46 -30.60
C LEU A 1028 5.09 -8.02 -31.01
N SER A 1029 6.43 -7.82 -30.91
CA SER A 1029 7.33 -6.62 -31.07
C SER A 1029 7.77 -6.29 -32.49
N THR A 1030 9.08 -6.10 -32.75
CA THR A 1030 9.53 -4.97 -33.58
C THR A 1030 10.88 -5.15 -34.30
N VAL A 1031 10.81 -5.24 -35.63
CA VAL A 1031 11.90 -5.09 -36.62
C VAL A 1031 11.39 -4.12 -37.71
N TRP A 1032 12.29 -3.42 -38.40
CA TRP A 1032 11.97 -2.29 -39.31
C TRP A 1032 12.33 -2.61 -40.77
N THR A 1033 11.52 -2.17 -41.76
CA THR A 1033 11.79 -2.25 -43.22
C THR A 1033 10.99 -1.21 -44.03
N ALA A 1034 11.52 -0.70 -45.16
CA ALA A 1034 10.81 0.22 -46.08
C ALA A 1034 11.16 -0.01 -47.58
N PHE A 1035 10.32 0.50 -48.50
CA PHE A 1035 10.49 0.43 -49.97
C PHE A 1035 10.21 1.81 -50.63
N PRO A 1036 10.79 2.13 -51.81
CA PRO A 1036 10.72 3.47 -52.41
C PRO A 1036 9.50 3.71 -53.34
N PRO A 1037 9.12 4.99 -53.60
CA PRO A 1037 7.86 5.35 -54.27
C PRO A 1037 7.95 5.58 -55.79
N SER A 1038 6.94 5.12 -56.54
CA SER A 1038 6.55 5.62 -57.88
C SER A 1038 5.20 4.99 -58.31
N ALA A 1039 4.36 5.52 -59.22
CA ALA A 1039 4.08 6.90 -59.64
C ALA A 1039 2.80 6.92 -60.50
N GLY A 1040 1.89 7.88 -60.27
CA GLY A 1040 0.96 8.41 -61.30
C GLY A 1040 -0.40 7.73 -61.56
N ARG A 1041 -1.44 8.58 -61.52
CA ARG A 1041 -2.88 8.40 -61.87
C ARG A 1041 -3.81 7.82 -60.81
#